data_AF-A0A1M3TUD2-F1
#
_entry.id   AF-A0A1M3TUD2-F1
#
_cell.length_a   1.000
_cell.length_b   1.000
_cell.length_c   1.000
_cell.angle_alpha   90.00
_cell.angle_beta   90.00
_cell.angle_gamma   90.00
#
_symmetry.space_group_name_H-M   'P 1'
#
loop_
_entity.id
_entity.type
_entity.pdbx_description
1 polymer ?
#
loop_
_entity_poly.entity_id
_entity_poly.type
_entity_poly.pdbx_seq_one_letter_code
_entity_poly.pdbx_strand_id
1 'polypeptide(L)'
;MDCEGSMDYKALYFEAKAELDRERERATKAEERADETRKEGERLIEELEAERERLREELEVERERSRRTTFGELLQYCHIIFSQPVRVGNLTRCTKGKIPQPKGKYCPLKLELWESCDTEQQEIYRAVRNYLEPPGSAALRLFTPHLGLESMGEYFDRAISSERDVEAFERFTVGSQVHKILAELCNIPAARAGFHLGSGVRFDSHANCLDDVEADKEQDRTAEKNEETLYCQNPRPDQYCIHQVDGDNDNLIMTVEYKPPHKLPVEEIRLGLRPLEFWKEIVKTKTTPTDREEKRKYDAAVLTGSAVVQEYHVMIMKGLQYSYVSTGLALIMLRVPYHEPGTLYYHLFEPNSEISLQDGKRPTNPPLTSVARVLCLCLMSCSVEVRDKAWREKAKKDLPTWTTGFDTTSSEIPQFEPNQSPTASQPSHSTTIKSDSTSCSSYQPSHSSVGSSPTENHRMPTRASSRRHRTPDADTNTGPRRQKRGIGENAESSGLQEDTDSRGDDTNKDTAQFCTQRCLLGLQHGRSLDKQCPNVALHRLGANDDHHQILPETLVRKIEKQLNKEFDHGCTPIGGCVSTGPLCKITSSTLGYTVVGKGASANLWKEKVSHEADIYRILHQAQGSAVPVVLGTVDLRMAHFSNGTEINHMLLMAWAGERIENCEDKSFKREVKRSEKEIRSLGVIHHNIQPQNALWNPELRRALIIDFDCSQLDSLPIEKRQFLMGKKIRDPYGRKRPSSVPLE
;
A
#
# COMPACT_ATOMS: atom_id res chain seq x y z
N MET A 1 29.58 -82.11 101.70
CA MET A 1 30.41 -83.10 101.01
C MET A 1 29.68 -83.61 99.79
N ASP A 2 30.06 -83.39 98.53
CA ASP A 2 30.95 -82.42 97.82
C ASP A 2 30.58 -82.55 96.32
N CYS A 3 30.84 -81.62 95.39
CA CYS A 3 31.33 -80.24 95.46
C CYS A 3 30.63 -79.42 94.36
N GLU A 4 30.86 -78.11 94.29
CA GLU A 4 30.13 -77.22 93.38
C GLU A 4 30.41 -77.48 91.89
N GLY A 5 29.37 -77.36 91.06
CA GLY A 5 29.52 -77.37 89.61
C GLY A 5 30.22 -76.09 89.14
N SER A 6 31.52 -76.18 88.87
CA SER A 6 32.35 -75.07 88.40
C SER A 6 31.87 -74.52 87.06
N MET A 7 30.99 -73.52 87.12
CA MET A 7 30.52 -72.77 85.96
C MET A 7 31.74 -72.11 85.27
N ASP A 8 31.96 -72.38 83.98
CA ASP A 8 33.09 -71.80 83.26
C ASP A 8 32.80 -70.34 82.89
N TYR A 9 33.03 -69.45 83.85
CA TYR A 9 32.96 -68.00 83.69
C TYR A 9 33.85 -67.48 82.56
N LYS A 10 34.91 -68.19 82.16
CA LYS A 10 35.79 -67.80 81.06
C LYS A 10 35.17 -68.13 79.71
N ALA A 11 34.54 -69.30 79.56
CA ALA A 11 33.75 -69.64 78.38
C ALA A 11 32.56 -68.67 78.21
N LEU A 12 31.77 -68.46 79.27
CA LEU A 12 30.64 -67.52 79.27
C LEU A 12 31.07 -66.08 78.94
N TYR A 13 32.21 -65.62 79.45
CA TYR A 13 32.77 -64.30 79.11
C TYR A 13 33.17 -64.18 77.63
N PHE A 14 33.76 -65.22 77.04
CA PHE A 14 34.08 -65.21 75.61
C PHE A 14 32.84 -65.30 74.72
N GLU A 15 31.82 -66.04 75.12
CA GLU A 15 30.54 -66.14 74.41
C GLU A 15 29.78 -64.81 74.44
N ALA A 16 29.59 -64.22 75.63
CA ALA A 16 28.96 -62.91 75.79
C ALA A 16 29.73 -61.79 75.07
N LYS A 17 31.07 -61.86 75.05
CA LYS A 17 31.89 -60.93 74.24
C LYS A 17 31.67 -61.14 72.74
N ALA A 18 31.64 -62.38 72.26
CA ALA A 18 31.37 -62.68 70.85
C ALA A 18 29.95 -62.31 70.43
N GLU A 19 28.98 -62.30 71.35
CA GLU A 19 27.64 -61.75 71.12
C GLU A 19 27.67 -60.22 71.04
N LEU A 20 28.28 -59.53 72.01
CA LEU A 20 28.44 -58.07 72.01
C LEU A 20 29.15 -57.55 70.75
N ASP A 21 30.21 -58.23 70.31
CA ASP A 21 30.95 -57.83 69.10
C ASP A 21 30.14 -58.10 67.82
N ARG A 22 29.25 -59.11 67.77
CA ARG A 22 28.26 -59.29 66.69
C ARG A 22 27.14 -58.25 66.72
N GLU A 23 26.68 -57.84 67.91
CA GLU A 23 25.70 -56.75 68.03
C GLU A 23 26.26 -55.42 67.55
N ARG A 24 27.53 -55.13 67.88
CA ARG A 24 28.27 -53.98 67.34
C ARG A 24 28.37 -54.04 65.82
N GLU A 25 28.75 -55.18 65.24
CA GLU A 25 28.82 -55.35 63.78
C GLU A 25 27.45 -55.20 63.09
N ARG A 26 26.36 -55.62 63.74
CA ARG A 26 24.99 -55.39 63.27
C ARG A 26 24.60 -53.91 63.37
N ALA A 27 25.01 -53.22 64.43
CA ALA A 27 24.73 -51.80 64.66
C ALA A 27 25.47 -50.92 63.64
N THR A 28 26.78 -51.12 63.42
CA THR A 28 27.51 -50.37 62.39
C THR A 28 26.93 -50.64 61.00
N LYS A 29 26.62 -51.89 60.66
CA LYS A 29 25.95 -52.23 59.40
C LYS A 29 24.51 -51.72 59.29
N ALA A 30 23.88 -51.25 60.36
CA ALA A 30 22.58 -50.58 60.32
C ALA A 30 22.76 -49.05 60.16
N GLU A 31 23.76 -48.48 60.84
CA GLU A 31 24.18 -47.08 60.73
C GLU A 31 24.70 -46.76 59.32
N GLU A 32 25.56 -47.61 58.74
CA GLU A 32 26.06 -47.51 57.36
C GLU A 32 24.89 -47.43 56.36
N ARG A 33 23.93 -48.37 56.42
CA ARG A 33 22.75 -48.36 55.54
C ARG A 33 21.82 -47.18 55.78
N ALA A 34 21.70 -46.70 57.02
CA ALA A 34 20.92 -45.50 57.32
C ALA A 34 21.59 -44.23 56.77
N ASP A 35 22.93 -44.16 56.81
CA ASP A 35 23.72 -43.06 56.27
C ASP A 35 23.75 -43.08 54.73
N GLU A 36 23.84 -44.27 54.10
CA GLU A 36 23.62 -44.47 52.66
C GLU A 36 22.22 -44.02 52.23
N THR A 37 21.17 -44.47 52.93
CA THR A 37 19.77 -44.07 52.64
C THR A 37 19.59 -42.57 52.81
N ARG A 38 20.21 -41.95 53.82
CA ARG A 38 20.16 -40.50 54.02
C ARG A 38 20.87 -39.76 52.89
N LYS A 39 22.07 -40.20 52.49
CA LYS A 39 22.83 -39.64 51.34
C LYS A 39 22.11 -39.84 50.00
N GLU A 40 21.32 -40.89 49.85
CA GLU A 40 20.47 -41.09 48.66
C GLU A 40 19.25 -40.16 48.66
N GLY A 41 18.59 -39.98 49.81
CA GLY A 41 17.54 -38.98 49.98
C GLY A 41 18.02 -37.54 49.81
N GLU A 42 19.19 -37.20 50.36
CA GLU A 42 19.86 -35.89 50.21
C GLU A 42 20.15 -35.60 48.72
N ARG A 43 20.72 -36.55 47.98
CA ARG A 43 20.97 -36.43 46.52
C ARG A 43 19.68 -36.30 45.71
N LEU A 44 18.64 -37.06 46.04
CA LEU A 44 17.35 -36.98 45.35
C LEU A 44 16.66 -35.63 45.56
N ILE A 45 16.81 -35.03 46.75
CA ILE A 45 16.34 -33.67 47.02
C ILE A 45 17.15 -32.66 46.19
N GLU A 46 18.48 -32.76 46.18
CA GLU A 46 19.36 -31.88 45.38
C GLU A 46 19.04 -31.94 43.88
N GLU A 47 18.82 -33.14 43.33
CA GLU A 47 18.44 -33.33 41.92
C GLU A 47 17.06 -32.71 41.61
N LEU A 48 16.06 -32.91 42.49
CA LEU A 48 14.73 -32.31 42.35
C LEU A 48 14.74 -30.78 42.52
N GLU A 49 15.59 -30.22 43.38
CA GLU A 49 15.72 -28.76 43.51
C GLU A 49 16.44 -28.17 42.29
N ALA A 50 17.45 -28.84 41.74
CA ALA A 50 18.12 -28.44 40.51
C ALA A 50 17.24 -28.59 39.26
N GLU A 51 16.37 -29.61 39.17
CA GLU A 51 15.33 -29.70 38.14
C GLU A 51 14.30 -28.56 38.29
N ARG A 52 13.80 -28.32 39.50
CA ARG A 52 12.84 -27.25 39.79
C ARG A 52 13.39 -25.86 39.45
N GLU A 53 14.68 -25.60 39.67
CA GLU A 53 15.28 -24.31 39.31
C GLU A 53 15.46 -24.15 37.80
N ARG A 54 15.94 -25.18 37.09
CA ARG A 54 15.97 -25.18 35.61
C ARG A 54 14.59 -24.91 35.00
N LEU A 55 13.54 -25.55 35.52
CA LEU A 55 12.15 -25.31 35.09
C LEU A 55 11.64 -23.90 35.43
N ARG A 56 12.21 -23.20 36.43
CA ARG A 56 11.91 -21.79 36.72
C ARG A 56 12.64 -20.87 35.73
N GLU A 57 13.92 -21.14 35.47
CA GLU A 57 14.74 -20.38 34.52
C GLU A 57 14.16 -20.46 33.10
N GLU A 58 13.84 -21.67 32.61
CA GLU A 58 13.17 -21.89 31.32
C GLU A 58 11.82 -21.15 31.23
N LEU A 59 10.99 -21.23 32.28
CA LEU A 59 9.70 -20.55 32.32
C LEU A 59 9.82 -19.02 32.34
N GLU A 60 10.84 -18.47 33.01
CA GLU A 60 11.05 -17.02 33.04
C GLU A 60 11.64 -16.51 31.72
N VAL A 61 12.53 -17.27 31.06
CA VAL A 61 13.00 -16.97 29.69
C VAL A 61 11.82 -16.95 28.70
N GLU A 62 10.93 -17.95 28.73
CA GLU A 62 9.76 -17.95 27.85
C GLU A 62 8.76 -16.84 28.16
N ARG A 63 8.66 -16.40 29.43
CA ARG A 63 7.91 -15.18 29.80
C ARG A 63 8.58 -13.92 29.25
N GLU A 64 9.92 -13.80 29.32
CA GLU A 64 10.65 -12.66 28.76
C GLU A 64 10.57 -12.58 27.24
N ARG A 65 10.48 -13.73 26.55
CA ARG A 65 10.23 -13.80 25.10
C ARG A 65 8.77 -13.49 24.73
N SER A 66 7.82 -13.94 25.55
CA SER A 66 6.37 -13.81 25.29
C SER A 66 5.76 -12.47 25.74
N ARG A 67 6.38 -11.74 26.67
CA ARG A 67 5.90 -10.41 27.10
C ARG A 67 6.00 -9.38 25.98
N ARG A 68 5.13 -8.37 26.02
CA ARG A 68 5.25 -7.19 25.14
C ARG A 68 6.53 -6.40 25.43
N THR A 69 7.09 -5.81 24.38
CA THR A 69 8.34 -5.04 24.43
C THR A 69 8.09 -3.57 24.79
N THR A 70 9.08 -2.93 25.42
CA THR A 70 9.13 -1.45 25.53
C THR A 70 9.55 -0.83 24.20
N PHE A 71 9.51 0.50 24.10
CA PHE A 71 9.98 1.20 22.90
C PHE A 71 11.47 0.95 22.61
N GLY A 72 12.34 1.04 23.63
CA GLY A 72 13.77 0.74 23.50
C GLY A 72 14.04 -0.71 23.13
N GLU A 73 13.38 -1.66 23.80
CA GLU A 73 13.48 -3.09 23.48
C GLU A 73 13.04 -3.41 22.05
N LEU A 74 11.90 -2.86 21.60
CA LEU A 74 11.41 -3.02 20.23
C LEU A 74 12.47 -2.58 19.21
N LEU A 75 13.01 -1.37 19.36
CA LEU A 75 14.00 -0.83 18.41
C LEU A 75 15.27 -1.68 18.36
N GLN A 76 15.75 -2.13 19.53
CA GLN A 76 16.92 -3.01 19.63
C GLN A 76 16.67 -4.37 18.95
N TYR A 77 15.54 -5.03 19.24
CA TYR A 77 15.21 -6.31 18.63
C TYR A 77 14.94 -6.20 17.13
N CYS A 78 14.29 -5.12 16.65
CA CYS A 78 14.14 -4.88 15.22
C CYS A 78 15.49 -4.72 14.50
N HIS A 79 16.49 -4.11 15.14
CA HIS A 79 17.84 -4.06 14.56
C HIS A 79 18.50 -5.45 14.54
N ILE A 80 18.53 -6.16 15.67
CA ILE A 80 19.23 -7.46 15.80
C ILE A 80 18.59 -8.55 14.92
N ILE A 81 17.26 -8.61 14.87
CA ILE A 81 16.51 -9.66 14.17
C ILE A 81 16.31 -9.33 12.69
N PHE A 82 16.13 -8.05 12.32
CA PHE A 82 15.83 -7.67 10.93
C PHE A 82 17.00 -6.99 10.22
N SER A 83 17.56 -5.91 10.76
CA SER A 83 18.58 -5.08 10.05
C SER A 83 19.97 -5.72 10.00
N GLN A 84 20.41 -6.36 11.10
CA GLN A 84 21.73 -6.96 11.22
C GLN A 84 21.93 -8.20 10.34
N PRO A 85 20.94 -9.11 10.15
CA PRO A 85 21.12 -10.32 9.33
C PRO A 85 20.96 -10.11 7.82
N VAL A 86 20.54 -8.92 7.35
CA VAL A 86 20.28 -8.64 5.92
C VAL A 86 21.51 -8.93 5.07
N ARG A 87 21.32 -9.74 4.04
CA ARG A 87 22.36 -10.12 3.08
C ARG A 87 21.92 -9.80 1.65
N VAL A 88 22.87 -9.41 0.80
CA VAL A 88 22.64 -9.25 -0.64
C VAL A 88 22.64 -10.64 -1.29
N GLY A 89 21.68 -10.90 -2.17
CA GLY A 89 21.61 -12.16 -2.90
C GLY A 89 22.82 -12.38 -3.82
N ASN A 90 23.12 -13.65 -4.13
CA ASN A 90 24.13 -13.98 -5.13
C ASN A 90 23.69 -13.41 -6.50
N LEU A 91 24.57 -12.60 -7.13
CA LEU A 91 24.31 -11.87 -8.37
C LEU A 91 23.74 -12.74 -9.52
N THR A 92 24.04 -14.04 -9.54
CA THR A 92 23.50 -14.98 -10.54
C THR A 92 21.99 -15.23 -10.40
N ARG A 93 21.42 -15.02 -9.20
CA ARG A 93 20.00 -15.23 -8.85
C ARG A 93 19.21 -13.93 -8.72
N CYS A 94 19.87 -12.78 -8.66
CA CYS A 94 19.22 -11.48 -8.47
C CYS A 94 18.56 -10.93 -9.75
N THR A 95 17.62 -9.99 -9.61
CA THR A 95 16.95 -9.34 -10.74
C THR A 95 17.95 -8.59 -11.62
N LYS A 96 18.02 -8.97 -12.88
CA LYS A 96 18.87 -8.34 -13.90
C LYS A 96 18.30 -6.97 -14.31
N GLY A 97 19.14 -6.14 -14.91
CA GLY A 97 18.81 -4.78 -15.33
C GLY A 97 19.46 -3.70 -14.45
N LYS A 98 19.77 -2.56 -15.06
CA LYS A 98 20.30 -1.37 -14.37
C LYS A 98 19.14 -0.51 -13.84
N ILE A 99 19.41 0.38 -12.87
CA ILE A 99 18.46 1.44 -12.50
C ILE A 99 18.17 2.27 -13.77
N PRO A 100 16.91 2.49 -14.16
CA PRO A 100 16.61 3.25 -15.36
C PRO A 100 16.99 4.72 -15.16
N GLN A 101 17.67 5.32 -16.15
CA GLN A 101 17.90 6.76 -16.17
C GLN A 101 16.55 7.48 -16.08
N PRO A 102 16.43 8.56 -15.28
CA PRO A 102 15.16 9.24 -15.02
C PRO A 102 14.74 10.17 -16.18
N LYS A 103 14.79 9.65 -17.42
CA LYS A 103 14.48 10.41 -18.65
C LYS A 103 13.08 11.03 -18.56
N GLY A 104 12.97 12.34 -18.76
CA GLY A 104 11.72 13.07 -18.66
C GLY A 104 11.28 13.46 -17.23
N LYS A 105 12.03 13.09 -16.18
CA LYS A 105 11.76 13.54 -14.80
C LYS A 105 12.44 14.88 -14.50
N TYR A 106 11.86 15.65 -13.58
CA TYR A 106 12.47 16.86 -13.01
C TYR A 106 13.74 16.52 -12.22
N CYS A 107 14.77 17.35 -12.34
CA CYS A 107 16.09 17.13 -11.76
C CYS A 107 16.48 18.31 -10.85
N PRO A 108 17.09 18.09 -9.67
CA PRO A 108 17.62 19.17 -8.88
C PRO A 108 18.82 19.80 -9.60
N LEU A 109 19.04 21.08 -9.34
CA LEU A 109 20.25 21.80 -9.76
C LEU A 109 21.45 21.34 -8.93
N LYS A 110 21.24 21.13 -7.63
CA LYS A 110 22.28 20.80 -6.64
C LYS A 110 21.91 19.60 -5.77
N LEU A 111 22.94 18.88 -5.33
CA LEU A 111 22.87 18.00 -4.15
C LEU A 111 23.70 18.63 -3.04
N GLU A 112 23.16 18.72 -1.83
CA GLU A 112 23.86 19.25 -0.64
C GLU A 112 23.61 18.35 0.58
N LEU A 113 24.54 18.34 1.54
CA LEU A 113 24.41 17.53 2.75
C LEU A 113 23.41 18.17 3.73
N TRP A 114 22.48 17.39 4.24
CA TRP A 114 21.57 17.81 5.31
C TRP A 114 22.28 17.71 6.68
N GLU A 115 23.15 18.69 6.97
CA GLU A 115 23.99 18.70 8.18
C GLU A 115 23.18 18.65 9.49
N SER A 116 21.98 19.25 9.52
CA SER A 116 21.11 19.29 10.69
C SER A 116 20.23 18.05 10.89
N CYS A 117 20.26 17.07 9.99
CA CYS A 117 19.36 15.90 10.00
C CYS A 117 19.40 15.12 11.33
N ASP A 118 20.60 14.80 11.83
CA ASP A 118 20.78 14.08 13.09
C ASP A 118 20.22 14.84 14.28
N THR A 119 20.40 16.17 14.31
CA THR A 119 19.88 17.03 15.39
C THR A 119 18.35 17.10 15.35
N GLU A 120 17.77 17.37 14.17
CA GLU A 120 16.32 17.41 13.97
C GLU A 120 15.66 16.07 14.39
N GLN A 121 16.25 14.93 14.00
CA GLN A 121 15.73 13.61 14.37
C GLN A 121 16.00 13.24 15.82
N GLN A 122 17.12 13.64 16.41
CA GLN A 122 17.43 13.41 17.83
C GLN A 122 16.43 14.13 18.75
N GLU A 123 15.92 15.30 18.35
CA GLU A 123 14.89 16.04 19.09
C GLU A 123 13.53 15.34 19.01
N ILE A 124 13.09 14.95 17.81
CA ILE A 124 11.86 14.17 17.61
C ILE A 124 11.93 12.83 18.37
N TYR A 125 13.04 12.12 18.27
CA TYR A 125 13.28 10.86 19.00
C TYR A 125 13.18 11.03 20.51
N ARG A 126 13.75 12.11 21.06
CA ARG A 126 13.67 12.44 22.49
C ARG A 126 12.23 12.75 22.90
N ALA A 127 11.48 13.47 22.08
CA ALA A 127 10.06 13.74 22.33
C ALA A 127 9.22 12.45 22.34
N VAL A 128 9.43 11.54 21.37
CA VAL A 128 8.78 10.21 21.34
C VAL A 128 9.10 9.41 22.61
N ARG A 129 10.37 9.35 23.03
CA ARG A 129 10.75 8.64 24.26
C ARG A 129 10.12 9.25 25.52
N ASN A 130 9.99 10.57 25.60
CA ASN A 130 9.31 11.21 26.73
C ASN A 130 7.82 10.81 26.86
N TYR A 131 7.16 10.40 25.77
CA TYR A 131 5.78 9.90 25.81
C TYR A 131 5.67 8.39 26.09
N LEU A 132 6.58 7.56 25.55
CA LEU A 132 6.50 6.10 25.63
C LEU A 132 7.31 5.48 26.78
N GLU A 133 8.37 6.16 27.21
CA GLU A 133 9.29 5.76 28.29
C GLU A 133 9.62 6.98 29.20
N PRO A 134 8.61 7.65 29.81
CA PRO A 134 8.82 8.85 30.61
C PRO A 134 9.78 8.62 31.79
N PRO A 135 10.80 9.49 31.98
CA PRO A 135 11.78 9.33 33.06
C PRO A 135 11.16 9.17 34.45
N GLY A 136 11.65 8.18 35.21
CA GLY A 136 11.15 7.87 36.56
C GLY A 136 9.87 7.01 36.60
N SER A 137 9.30 6.65 35.44
CA SER A 137 8.19 5.69 35.34
C SER A 137 8.67 4.31 34.87
N ALA A 138 7.87 3.27 35.08
CA ALA A 138 8.08 1.99 34.43
C ALA A 138 7.82 2.12 32.91
N ALA A 139 8.75 1.63 32.08
CA ALA A 139 8.65 1.71 30.63
C ALA A 139 7.43 0.92 30.09
N LEU A 140 6.67 1.53 29.19
CA LEU A 140 5.38 0.97 28.76
C LEU A 140 5.58 -0.21 27.79
N ARG A 141 5.11 -1.39 28.19
CA ARG A 141 5.19 -2.64 27.42
C ARG A 141 4.04 -2.76 26.42
N LEU A 142 4.05 -1.89 25.41
CA LEU A 142 2.99 -1.79 24.41
C LEU A 142 3.23 -2.67 23.17
N PHE A 143 4.48 -2.94 22.81
CA PHE A 143 4.82 -3.36 21.45
C PHE A 143 5.00 -4.87 21.26
N THR A 144 5.23 -5.28 20.01
CA THR A 144 5.36 -6.68 19.57
C THR A 144 6.29 -7.49 20.51
N PRO A 145 5.83 -8.61 21.11
CA PRO A 145 6.71 -9.49 21.89
C PRO A 145 7.94 -9.96 21.12
N HIS A 146 9.02 -10.26 21.84
CA HIS A 146 10.27 -10.72 21.22
C HIS A 146 10.06 -11.97 20.37
N LEU A 147 9.32 -12.97 20.88
CA LEU A 147 8.93 -14.18 20.14
C LEU A 147 8.16 -13.88 18.83
N GLY A 148 7.36 -12.81 18.83
CA GLY A 148 6.66 -12.35 17.63
C GLY A 148 7.58 -11.65 16.62
N LEU A 149 8.65 -10.99 17.08
CA LEU A 149 9.68 -10.43 16.21
C LEU A 149 10.56 -11.55 15.62
N GLU A 150 10.97 -12.54 16.44
CA GLU A 150 11.70 -13.73 16.00
C GLU A 150 10.94 -14.46 14.88
N SER A 151 9.66 -14.80 15.11
CA SER A 151 8.82 -15.48 14.13
C SER A 151 8.59 -14.67 12.84
N MET A 152 8.59 -13.33 12.90
CA MET A 152 8.63 -12.52 11.67
C MET A 152 9.99 -12.58 10.97
N GLY A 153 11.09 -12.68 11.72
CA GLY A 153 12.46 -12.74 11.19
C GLY A 153 12.74 -13.99 10.34
N GLU A 154 12.14 -15.13 10.70
CA GLU A 154 12.23 -16.38 9.94
C GLU A 154 11.86 -16.23 8.46
N TYR A 155 10.91 -15.35 8.13
CA TYR A 155 10.49 -15.07 6.75
C TYR A 155 11.50 -14.22 5.95
N PHE A 156 12.46 -13.57 6.63
CA PHE A 156 13.40 -12.58 6.06
C PHE A 156 14.89 -12.96 6.18
N ASP A 157 15.23 -14.17 6.67
CA ASP A 157 16.62 -14.69 6.58
C ASP A 157 17.10 -14.90 5.12
N ARG A 158 16.16 -14.87 4.15
CA ARG A 158 16.51 -14.91 2.72
C ARG A 158 17.20 -13.62 2.28
N ALA A 159 18.32 -13.76 1.58
CA ALA A 159 19.06 -12.63 1.03
C ALA A 159 18.24 -11.87 -0.04
N ILE A 160 18.29 -10.53 0.00
CA ILE A 160 17.53 -9.63 -0.88
C ILE A 160 18.02 -9.76 -2.32
N SER A 161 17.11 -10.07 -3.25
CA SER A 161 17.44 -10.39 -4.65
C SER A 161 16.66 -9.57 -5.70
N SER A 162 15.65 -8.81 -5.30
CA SER A 162 14.69 -8.14 -6.19
C SER A 162 14.11 -6.86 -5.57
N GLU A 163 13.49 -6.00 -6.39
CA GLU A 163 12.70 -4.84 -5.91
C GLU A 163 11.66 -5.27 -4.87
N ARG A 164 10.93 -6.36 -5.14
CA ARG A 164 9.91 -6.94 -4.24
C ARG A 164 10.47 -7.50 -2.94
N ASP A 165 11.73 -7.94 -2.91
CA ASP A 165 12.38 -8.35 -1.66
C ASP A 165 12.64 -7.14 -0.74
N VAL A 166 13.07 -5.99 -1.31
CA VAL A 166 13.23 -4.75 -0.53
C VAL A 166 11.89 -4.24 -0.05
N GLU A 167 10.88 -4.16 -0.93
CA GLU A 167 9.54 -3.68 -0.56
C GLU A 167 8.94 -4.53 0.57
N ALA A 168 8.98 -5.87 0.45
CA ALA A 168 8.48 -6.77 1.49
C ALA A 168 9.26 -6.61 2.81
N PHE A 169 10.61 -6.58 2.75
CA PHE A 169 11.45 -6.40 3.92
C PHE A 169 11.13 -5.08 4.64
N GLU A 170 11.16 -3.95 3.93
CA GLU A 170 10.87 -2.62 4.49
C GLU A 170 9.45 -2.55 5.04
N ARG A 171 8.44 -3.01 4.29
CA ARG A 171 7.03 -2.98 4.68
C ARG A 171 6.77 -3.74 5.99
N PHE A 172 7.29 -4.95 6.12
CA PHE A 172 7.01 -5.80 7.29
C PHE A 172 7.96 -5.54 8.47
N THR A 173 9.25 -5.30 8.23
CA THR A 173 10.24 -5.14 9.31
C THR A 173 10.38 -3.72 9.83
N VAL A 174 10.20 -2.70 8.96
CA VAL A 174 10.29 -1.28 9.32
C VAL A 174 8.90 -0.66 9.41
N GLY A 175 8.18 -0.59 8.28
CA GLY A 175 6.89 0.09 8.15
C GLY A 175 5.84 -0.38 9.14
N SER A 176 5.68 -1.70 9.32
CA SER A 176 4.69 -2.24 10.27
C SER A 176 4.99 -1.89 11.73
N GLN A 177 6.26 -1.71 12.11
CA GLN A 177 6.65 -1.35 13.47
C GLN A 177 6.53 0.16 13.68
N VAL A 178 6.91 0.97 12.69
CA VAL A 178 6.66 2.42 12.69
C VAL A 178 5.16 2.71 12.79
N HIS A 179 4.31 2.02 12.03
CA HIS A 179 2.85 2.14 12.11
C HIS A 179 2.30 1.79 13.51
N LYS A 180 2.76 0.71 14.15
CA LYS A 180 2.40 0.37 15.54
C LYS A 180 2.80 1.46 16.54
N ILE A 181 4.00 2.03 16.40
CA ILE A 181 4.46 3.12 17.26
C ILE A 181 3.60 4.37 17.06
N LEU A 182 3.30 4.73 15.81
CA LEU A 182 2.43 5.86 15.49
C LEU A 182 1.00 5.66 16.03
N ALA A 183 0.45 4.44 15.98
CA ALA A 183 -0.85 4.12 16.57
C ALA A 183 -0.88 4.34 18.09
N GLU A 184 0.16 3.90 18.82
CA GLU A 184 0.24 4.15 20.27
C GLU A 184 0.50 5.63 20.61
N LEU A 185 1.21 6.37 19.75
CA LEU A 185 1.32 7.84 19.89
C LEU A 185 -0.02 8.55 19.61
N CYS A 186 -0.88 8.01 18.74
CA CYS A 186 -2.24 8.52 18.54
C CYS A 186 -3.15 8.28 19.75
N ASN A 187 -2.91 7.20 20.52
CA ASN A 187 -3.62 6.92 21.77
C ASN A 187 -3.27 7.93 22.89
N ILE A 188 -2.20 8.71 22.76
CA ILE A 188 -1.75 9.71 23.75
C ILE A 188 -2.13 11.12 23.24
N PRO A 189 -3.15 11.80 23.82
CA PRO A 189 -3.67 13.06 23.26
C PRO A 189 -2.62 14.17 23.12
N ALA A 190 -1.66 14.26 24.04
CA ALA A 190 -0.56 15.23 23.99
C ALA A 190 0.43 14.95 22.85
N ALA A 191 0.75 13.68 22.58
CA ALA A 191 1.60 13.29 21.45
C ALA A 191 0.87 13.48 20.12
N ARG A 192 -0.41 13.06 20.05
CA ARG A 192 -1.27 13.24 18.87
C ARG A 192 -1.37 14.71 18.45
N ALA A 193 -1.51 15.62 19.41
CA ALA A 193 -1.50 17.06 19.16
C ALA A 193 -0.10 17.59 18.82
N GLY A 194 0.92 17.25 19.61
CA GLY A 194 2.29 17.77 19.46
C GLY A 194 3.05 17.28 18.23
N PHE A 195 2.60 16.20 17.58
CA PHE A 195 3.14 15.68 16.32
C PHE A 195 2.15 15.79 15.13
N HIS A 196 1.02 16.47 15.31
CA HIS A 196 -0.01 16.64 14.27
C HIS A 196 -0.45 15.31 13.61
N LEU A 197 -0.68 14.26 14.42
CA LEU A 197 -0.95 12.91 13.91
C LEU A 197 -2.38 12.70 13.38
N GLY A 198 -3.26 13.69 13.48
CA GLY A 198 -4.66 13.58 13.07
C GLY A 198 -5.39 12.44 13.79
N SER A 199 -5.96 11.54 13.01
CA SER A 199 -6.59 10.29 13.45
C SER A 199 -5.67 9.06 13.30
N GLY A 200 -4.57 9.15 12.55
CA GLY A 200 -3.59 8.08 12.36
C GLY A 200 -2.66 8.28 11.16
N VAL A 201 -1.79 7.30 10.91
CA VAL A 201 -0.92 7.26 9.72
C VAL A 201 -1.01 5.91 9.02
N ARG A 202 -1.44 5.90 7.75
CA ARG A 202 -1.57 4.72 6.88
C ARG A 202 -0.36 4.60 5.94
N PHE A 203 -0.03 3.36 5.58
CA PHE A 203 1.14 2.98 4.81
C PHE A 203 0.68 2.08 3.65
N ASP A 204 0.68 2.60 2.41
CA ASP A 204 0.10 1.96 1.23
C ASP A 204 1.17 1.70 0.15
N SER A 205 1.23 0.50 -0.43
CA SER A 205 2.17 0.18 -1.53
C SER A 205 1.86 0.89 -2.86
N HIS A 206 0.83 1.74 -2.93
CA HIS A 206 0.39 2.40 -4.16
C HIS A 206 -0.04 3.85 -3.90
N ALA A 207 0.27 4.74 -4.85
CA ALA A 207 -0.34 6.06 -4.94
C ALA A 207 -1.82 6.05 -5.41
N ASN A 208 -2.39 4.87 -5.69
CA ASN A 208 -3.82 4.61 -5.93
C ASN A 208 -4.17 3.19 -5.46
N CYS A 209 -5.16 3.03 -4.59
CA CYS A 209 -5.95 1.79 -4.58
C CYS A 209 -6.87 1.81 -5.80
N LEU A 210 -6.50 1.11 -6.89
CA LEU A 210 -7.37 0.55 -7.95
C LEU A 210 -6.50 0.05 -9.14
N ASP A 211 -5.81 -1.08 -8.98
CA ASP A 211 -5.03 -1.70 -10.08
C ASP A 211 -4.83 -3.23 -9.95
N ASP A 212 -5.00 -3.80 -8.76
CA ASP A 212 -4.63 -5.19 -8.43
C ASP A 212 -5.70 -6.28 -8.74
N VAL A 213 -6.78 -5.97 -9.46
CA VAL A 213 -7.94 -6.90 -9.62
C VAL A 213 -7.88 -7.76 -10.89
N GLU A 214 -6.94 -7.48 -11.81
CA GLU A 214 -6.87 -8.14 -13.14
C GLU A 214 -5.66 -9.09 -13.32
N ALA A 215 -4.69 -9.10 -12.39
CA ALA A 215 -3.49 -9.94 -12.49
C ALA A 215 -3.74 -11.47 -12.37
N ASP A 216 -4.81 -11.87 -11.68
CA ASP A 216 -5.06 -13.26 -11.25
C ASP A 216 -6.00 -14.06 -12.19
N LYS A 217 -6.24 -13.60 -13.44
CA LYS A 217 -7.27 -14.18 -14.33
C LYS A 217 -6.84 -14.65 -15.72
N GLU A 218 -5.61 -14.40 -16.15
CA GLU A 218 -5.14 -14.79 -17.50
C GLU A 218 -4.13 -15.96 -17.50
N GLN A 219 -4.07 -16.75 -16.42
CA GLN A 219 -3.31 -18.01 -16.37
C GLN A 219 -4.08 -19.26 -16.83
N ASP A 220 -5.15 -19.13 -17.63
CA ASP A 220 -5.67 -20.26 -18.42
C ASP A 220 -6.41 -19.86 -19.70
N ARG A 221 -5.65 -19.65 -20.81
CA ARG A 221 -6.01 -20.15 -22.15
C ARG A 221 -4.93 -19.99 -23.23
N THR A 222 -4.92 -20.96 -24.14
CA THR A 222 -4.33 -20.91 -25.50
C THR A 222 -2.86 -20.47 -25.61
N ALA A 223 -1.96 -21.42 -25.41
CA ALA A 223 -0.67 -21.36 -26.08
C ALA A 223 -0.84 -21.66 -27.58
N GLU A 224 -0.38 -20.77 -28.46
CA GLU A 224 0.54 -21.08 -29.57
C GLU A 224 0.83 -19.85 -30.46
N LYS A 225 2.09 -19.72 -30.89
CA LYS A 225 2.57 -18.98 -32.07
C LYS A 225 2.16 -17.50 -32.22
N ASN A 226 2.99 -16.61 -31.67
CA ASN A 226 4.08 -16.00 -32.47
C ASN A 226 5.12 -15.35 -31.55
N GLU A 227 6.37 -15.34 -31.99
CA GLU A 227 7.50 -14.73 -31.29
C GLU A 227 7.80 -13.31 -31.81
N GLU A 228 8.64 -12.58 -31.07
CA GLU A 228 9.14 -11.23 -31.33
C GLU A 228 8.15 -10.05 -31.15
N THR A 229 8.67 -8.95 -30.60
CA THR A 229 8.00 -7.64 -30.36
C THR A 229 6.71 -7.61 -29.52
N LEU A 230 6.84 -7.66 -28.18
CA LEU A 230 5.93 -6.91 -27.26
C LEU A 230 6.44 -6.75 -25.81
N TYR A 231 7.44 -7.50 -25.34
CA TYR A 231 8.04 -7.34 -24.00
C TYR A 231 8.87 -6.05 -23.83
N CYS A 232 8.24 -4.86 -23.84
CA CYS A 232 8.82 -3.61 -23.32
C CYS A 232 7.82 -2.43 -23.31
N GLN A 233 6.77 -2.47 -22.48
CA GLN A 233 5.97 -1.27 -22.16
C GLN A 233 5.71 -1.14 -20.65
N ASN A 234 6.14 0.00 -20.10
CA ASN A 234 5.71 0.61 -18.83
C ASN A 234 5.83 -0.23 -17.54
N PRO A 235 7.04 -0.37 -16.95
CA PRO A 235 7.15 -0.57 -15.51
C PRO A 235 6.54 0.65 -14.79
N ARG A 236 5.48 0.42 -14.01
CA ARG A 236 5.01 1.39 -12.99
C ARG A 236 6.14 1.57 -11.96
N PRO A 237 6.40 2.78 -11.44
CA PRO A 237 7.44 2.97 -10.43
C PRO A 237 7.02 2.32 -9.11
N ASP A 238 7.96 1.70 -8.40
CA ASP A 238 7.76 0.94 -7.15
C ASP A 238 7.56 1.89 -5.94
N GLN A 239 6.55 2.76 -6.01
CA GLN A 239 6.39 3.92 -5.14
C GLN A 239 5.38 3.69 -4.01
N TYR A 240 5.95 3.55 -2.82
CA TYR A 240 5.24 3.35 -1.58
C TYR A 240 4.84 4.71 -0.98
N CYS A 241 3.61 4.81 -0.47
CA CYS A 241 2.99 6.07 -0.03
C CYS A 241 2.64 6.01 1.46
N ILE A 242 2.82 7.14 2.16
CA ILE A 242 2.51 7.28 3.59
C ILE A 242 1.55 8.46 3.74
N HIS A 243 0.37 8.17 4.30
CA HIS A 243 -0.74 9.11 4.44
C HIS A 243 -1.03 9.41 5.92
N GLN A 244 -1.09 10.68 6.29
CA GLN A 244 -1.76 11.14 7.51
C GLN A 244 -3.27 11.05 7.25
N VAL A 245 -4.00 10.39 8.15
CA VAL A 245 -5.46 10.22 8.06
C VAL A 245 -6.10 11.15 9.07
N ASP A 246 -7.03 12.01 8.65
CA ASP A 246 -7.84 12.80 9.58
C ASP A 246 -9.31 12.89 9.14
N GLY A 247 -10.18 12.18 9.87
CA GLY A 247 -11.56 11.93 9.43
C GLY A 247 -11.57 11.18 8.09
N ASP A 248 -12.27 11.74 7.11
CA ASP A 248 -12.36 11.20 5.74
C ASP A 248 -11.23 11.69 4.81
N ASN A 249 -10.26 12.46 5.31
CA ASN A 249 -9.16 13.03 4.50
C ASN A 249 -7.85 12.24 4.64
N ASP A 250 -7.32 11.75 3.51
CA ASP A 250 -6.02 11.06 3.39
C ASP A 250 -4.93 12.01 2.85
N ASN A 251 -4.24 12.74 3.73
CA ASN A 251 -3.14 13.64 3.36
C ASN A 251 -1.85 12.85 3.07
N LEU A 252 -1.37 12.83 1.82
CA LEU A 252 -0.07 12.24 1.47
C LEU A 252 1.07 13.07 2.09
N ILE A 253 1.75 12.53 3.09
CA ILE A 253 2.84 13.23 3.81
C ILE A 253 4.24 12.86 3.30
N MET A 254 4.41 11.63 2.79
CA MET A 254 5.71 11.12 2.35
C MET A 254 5.56 10.01 1.30
N THR A 255 6.53 9.91 0.39
CA THR A 255 6.73 8.79 -0.55
C THR A 255 8.05 8.09 -0.29
N VAL A 256 8.21 6.87 -0.81
CA VAL A 256 9.43 6.05 -0.69
C VAL A 256 9.69 5.32 -2.00
N GLU A 257 10.94 5.35 -2.46
CA GLU A 257 11.41 4.64 -3.65
C GLU A 257 12.37 3.52 -3.21
N TYR A 258 12.04 2.26 -3.51
CA TYR A 258 12.87 1.11 -3.12
C TYR A 258 13.83 0.69 -4.23
N LYS A 259 15.12 0.44 -3.91
CA LYS A 259 16.13 0.02 -4.90
C LYS A 259 17.01 -1.12 -4.35
N PRO A 260 17.06 -2.30 -5.00
CA PRO A 260 17.82 -3.45 -4.49
C PRO A 260 19.30 -3.15 -4.25
N PRO A 261 19.91 -3.69 -3.19
CA PRO A 261 21.31 -3.40 -2.84
C PRO A 261 22.32 -3.98 -3.86
N HIS A 262 21.91 -4.91 -4.74
CA HIS A 262 22.72 -5.33 -5.89
C HIS A 262 22.59 -4.41 -7.12
N LYS A 263 21.55 -3.56 -7.18
CA LYS A 263 21.36 -2.51 -8.19
C LYS A 263 21.88 -1.14 -7.72
N LEU A 264 21.83 -0.89 -6.41
CA LEU A 264 22.36 0.30 -5.73
C LEU A 264 23.23 -0.11 -4.52
N PRO A 265 24.49 -0.52 -4.74
CA PRO A 265 25.38 -0.94 -3.66
C PRO A 265 25.76 0.21 -2.73
N VAL A 266 25.83 -0.05 -1.43
CA VAL A 266 26.14 0.96 -0.40
C VAL A 266 27.44 1.71 -0.67
N GLU A 267 28.48 1.04 -1.19
CA GLU A 267 29.75 1.69 -1.54
C GLU A 267 29.61 2.69 -2.71
N GLU A 268 28.71 2.43 -3.67
CA GLU A 268 28.41 3.38 -4.77
C GLU A 268 27.46 4.49 -4.30
N ILE A 269 26.66 4.27 -3.25
CA ILE A 269 25.92 5.33 -2.55
C ILE A 269 26.91 6.28 -1.87
N ARG A 270 27.83 5.75 -1.04
CA ARG A 270 28.88 6.54 -0.36
C ARG A 270 29.75 7.33 -1.34
N LEU A 271 30.11 6.74 -2.48
CA LEU A 271 30.95 7.37 -3.51
C LEU A 271 30.19 8.40 -4.35
N GLY A 272 28.89 8.19 -4.57
CA GLY A 272 28.03 9.08 -5.38
C GLY A 272 27.40 10.25 -4.62
N LEU A 273 27.08 10.08 -3.33
CA LEU A 273 26.47 11.11 -2.47
C LEU A 273 27.51 12.09 -1.91
N ARG A 274 27.89 13.06 -2.74
CA ARG A 274 28.73 14.21 -2.37
C ARG A 274 28.04 15.53 -2.78
N PRO A 275 28.37 16.67 -2.15
CA PRO A 275 27.86 17.97 -2.59
C PRO A 275 28.30 18.27 -4.03
N LEU A 276 27.36 18.65 -4.90
CA LEU A 276 27.55 18.79 -6.35
C LEU A 276 26.62 19.84 -6.95
N GLU A 277 27.09 20.57 -7.97
CA GLU A 277 26.21 21.27 -8.93
C GLU A 277 25.63 20.23 -9.92
N PHE A 278 24.87 19.28 -9.38
CA PHE A 278 24.46 18.02 -9.99
C PHE A 278 23.92 18.15 -11.43
N TRP A 279 23.04 19.11 -11.72
CA TRP A 279 22.55 19.33 -13.09
C TRP A 279 23.67 19.71 -14.06
N LYS A 280 24.60 20.56 -13.63
CA LYS A 280 25.73 21.05 -14.43
C LYS A 280 26.80 19.99 -14.62
N GLU A 281 27.12 19.24 -13.57
CA GLU A 281 28.25 18.29 -13.53
C GLU A 281 27.90 16.90 -14.03
N ILE A 282 26.69 16.40 -13.73
CA ILE A 282 26.28 15.02 -14.06
C ILE A 282 25.38 15.00 -15.30
N VAL A 283 24.35 15.85 -15.36
CA VAL A 283 23.27 15.69 -16.37
C VAL A 283 23.55 16.44 -17.67
N LYS A 284 24.15 17.64 -17.58
CA LYS A 284 24.47 18.51 -18.72
C LYS A 284 25.83 18.22 -19.34
N THR A 285 26.73 17.55 -18.63
CA THR A 285 28.07 17.17 -19.10
C THR A 285 27.99 16.22 -20.29
N LYS A 286 28.75 16.52 -21.35
CA LYS A 286 28.82 15.69 -22.58
C LYS A 286 30.06 14.80 -22.65
N THR A 287 30.91 14.85 -21.63
CA THR A 287 32.24 14.24 -21.61
C THR A 287 32.46 13.50 -20.29
N THR A 288 32.32 12.18 -20.32
CA THR A 288 32.70 11.31 -19.21
C THR A 288 34.19 11.51 -18.89
N PRO A 289 34.61 11.56 -17.60
CA PRO A 289 36.01 11.62 -17.25
C PRO A 289 36.83 10.45 -17.84
N THR A 290 38.04 10.74 -18.31
CA THR A 290 38.96 9.73 -18.86
C THR A 290 39.81 9.05 -17.78
N ASP A 291 40.04 9.74 -16.66
CA ASP A 291 40.74 9.15 -15.50
C ASP A 291 39.89 8.05 -14.84
N ARG A 292 40.56 7.02 -14.31
CA ARG A 292 39.90 5.83 -13.75
C ARG A 292 39.17 6.11 -12.44
N GLU A 293 39.70 6.98 -11.58
CA GLU A 293 39.07 7.30 -10.29
C GLU A 293 37.95 8.32 -10.44
N GLU A 294 38.18 9.40 -11.21
CA GLU A 294 37.12 10.38 -11.49
C GLU A 294 36.01 9.79 -12.35
N LYS A 295 36.30 8.84 -13.25
CA LYS A 295 35.25 8.07 -13.93
C LYS A 295 34.43 7.26 -12.93
N ARG A 296 35.04 6.57 -11.96
CA ARG A 296 34.26 5.82 -10.96
C ARG A 296 33.39 6.75 -10.10
N LYS A 297 33.92 7.88 -9.66
CA LYS A 297 33.16 8.91 -8.90
C LYS A 297 31.99 9.46 -9.73
N TYR A 298 32.19 9.67 -11.03
CA TYR A 298 31.15 10.08 -11.97
C TYR A 298 30.09 8.99 -12.18
N ASP A 299 30.49 7.76 -12.48
CA ASP A 299 29.57 6.63 -12.72
C ASP A 299 28.75 6.31 -11.46
N ALA A 300 29.34 6.41 -10.25
CA ALA A 300 28.65 6.29 -8.97
C ALA A 300 27.64 7.43 -8.73
N ALA A 301 28.01 8.68 -9.03
CA ALA A 301 27.11 9.82 -8.94
C ALA A 301 25.96 9.76 -9.97
N VAL A 302 26.20 9.20 -11.17
CA VAL A 302 25.15 8.91 -12.16
C VAL A 302 24.20 7.83 -11.64
N LEU A 303 24.72 6.74 -11.06
CA LEU A 303 23.90 5.63 -10.54
C LEU A 303 23.02 6.07 -9.36
N THR A 304 23.63 6.62 -8.33
CA THR A 304 22.94 7.04 -7.10
C THR A 304 22.06 8.26 -7.35
N GLY A 305 22.53 9.21 -8.17
CA GLY A 305 21.73 10.32 -8.66
C GLY A 305 20.51 9.88 -9.47
N SER A 306 20.61 8.82 -10.28
CA SER A 306 19.45 8.28 -11.02
C SER A 306 18.35 7.77 -10.07
N ALA A 307 18.71 7.14 -8.95
CA ALA A 307 17.74 6.72 -7.94
C ALA A 307 17.13 7.93 -7.19
N VAL A 308 17.97 8.85 -6.69
CA VAL A 308 17.52 10.03 -5.94
C VAL A 308 16.63 10.96 -6.79
N VAL A 309 16.91 11.11 -8.09
CA VAL A 309 16.08 11.90 -9.02
C VAL A 309 14.73 11.23 -9.30
N GLN A 310 14.64 9.90 -9.26
CA GLN A 310 13.35 9.21 -9.44
C GLN A 310 12.33 9.64 -8.37
N GLU A 311 12.79 9.79 -7.14
CA GLU A 311 11.98 10.18 -5.97
C GLU A 311 11.83 11.70 -5.85
N TYR A 312 12.89 12.49 -6.03
CA TYR A 312 12.81 13.97 -6.04
C TYR A 312 11.75 14.49 -7.01
N HIS A 313 11.59 13.85 -8.17
CA HIS A 313 10.53 14.18 -9.12
C HIS A 313 9.12 14.01 -8.51
N VAL A 314 8.90 12.98 -7.69
CA VAL A 314 7.65 12.78 -6.94
C VAL A 314 7.46 13.89 -5.91
N MET A 315 8.51 14.23 -5.15
CA MET A 315 8.48 15.33 -4.18
C MET A 315 8.04 16.65 -4.83
N ILE A 316 8.57 16.98 -6.02
CA ILE A 316 8.16 18.17 -6.79
C ILE A 316 6.74 18.06 -7.35
N MET A 317 6.36 16.89 -7.89
CA MET A 317 5.03 16.67 -8.47
C MET A 317 3.89 16.67 -7.45
N LYS A 318 4.13 16.13 -6.25
CA LYS A 318 3.16 16.04 -5.15
C LYS A 318 3.25 17.21 -4.17
N GLY A 319 4.40 17.89 -4.07
CA GLY A 319 4.62 19.05 -3.18
C GLY A 319 5.20 18.70 -1.81
N LEU A 320 5.91 17.57 -1.70
CA LEU A 320 6.41 17.03 -0.42
C LEU A 320 7.69 17.75 0.04
N GLN A 321 7.86 17.87 1.36
CA GLN A 321 9.12 18.39 1.94
C GLN A 321 10.15 17.29 2.17
N TYR A 322 9.72 16.13 2.66
CA TYR A 322 10.59 15.03 3.06
C TYR A 322 10.24 13.75 2.30
N SER A 323 11.25 12.91 2.09
CA SER A 323 11.14 11.59 1.46
C SER A 323 12.36 10.73 1.82
N TYR A 324 12.38 9.45 1.44
CA TYR A 324 13.60 8.65 1.45
C TYR A 324 13.67 7.59 0.34
N VAL A 325 14.89 7.19 -0.01
CA VAL A 325 15.19 6.00 -0.82
C VAL A 325 15.72 4.93 0.13
N SER A 326 15.30 3.67 0.00
CA SER A 326 15.86 2.55 0.78
C SER A 326 16.38 1.41 -0.10
N THR A 327 17.44 0.77 0.37
CA THR A 327 17.98 -0.49 -0.15
C THR A 327 17.82 -1.67 0.82
N GLY A 328 17.17 -1.47 1.97
CA GLY A 328 17.15 -2.39 3.11
C GLY A 328 18.46 -2.42 3.91
N LEU A 329 19.59 -2.01 3.31
CA LEU A 329 20.91 -1.88 3.96
C LEU A 329 21.29 -0.43 4.29
N ALA A 330 20.76 0.54 3.57
CA ALA A 330 21.00 1.96 3.79
C ALA A 330 19.74 2.78 3.46
N LEU A 331 19.57 3.91 4.16
CA LEU A 331 18.52 4.90 3.90
C LEU A 331 19.16 6.19 3.38
N ILE A 332 18.65 6.71 2.26
CA ILE A 332 18.98 8.05 1.77
C ILE A 332 17.79 8.95 2.06
N MET A 333 17.89 9.73 3.13
CA MET A 333 16.85 10.68 3.54
C MET A 333 16.96 11.96 2.72
N LEU A 334 15.83 12.47 2.26
CA LEU A 334 15.74 13.58 1.30
C LEU A 334 14.90 14.72 1.85
N ARG A 335 15.34 15.96 1.61
CA ARG A 335 14.63 17.19 1.95
C ARG A 335 14.74 18.21 0.81
N VAL A 336 13.60 18.67 0.31
CA VAL A 336 13.51 19.85 -0.57
C VAL A 336 13.17 21.07 0.29
N PRO A 337 13.91 22.19 0.25
CA PRO A 337 13.57 23.39 1.00
C PRO A 337 12.48 24.22 0.27
N TYR A 338 11.68 24.97 1.02
CA TYR A 338 10.54 25.71 0.44
C TYR A 338 10.96 26.83 -0.53
N HIS A 339 12.02 27.58 -0.23
CA HIS A 339 12.41 28.76 -1.03
C HIS A 339 13.31 28.42 -2.22
N GLU A 340 14.00 27.28 -2.21
CA GLU A 340 14.96 26.88 -3.25
C GLU A 340 14.70 25.43 -3.72
N PRO A 341 13.62 25.18 -4.50
CA PRO A 341 13.30 23.83 -4.97
C PRO A 341 14.41 23.18 -5.82
N GLY A 342 15.35 23.97 -6.35
CA GLY A 342 16.53 23.49 -7.10
C GLY A 342 17.59 22.78 -6.26
N THR A 343 17.58 22.93 -4.94
CA THR A 343 18.52 22.25 -4.04
C THR A 343 17.84 21.07 -3.39
N LEU A 344 18.50 19.90 -3.44
CA LEU A 344 18.05 18.70 -2.76
C LEU A 344 19.05 18.35 -1.66
N TYR A 345 18.60 18.49 -0.41
CA TYR A 345 19.35 18.06 0.75
C TYR A 345 19.23 16.55 0.92
N TYR A 346 20.35 15.87 1.14
CA TYR A 346 20.41 14.43 1.39
C TYR A 346 21.12 14.11 2.70
N HIS A 347 20.77 12.98 3.32
CA HIS A 347 21.53 12.39 4.44
C HIS A 347 21.58 10.87 4.27
N LEU A 348 22.76 10.29 4.38
CA LEU A 348 22.96 8.84 4.30
C LEU A 348 23.00 8.25 5.70
N PHE A 349 22.12 7.28 5.97
CA PHE A 349 22.08 6.52 7.20
C PHE A 349 22.36 5.04 6.95
N GLU A 350 23.23 4.43 7.76
CA GLU A 350 23.68 3.05 7.64
C GLU A 350 23.57 2.30 8.97
N PRO A 351 22.45 1.59 9.25
CA PRO A 351 22.12 1.09 10.58
C PRO A 351 23.20 0.17 11.18
N ASN A 352 23.76 -0.73 10.36
CA ASN A 352 24.74 -1.71 10.82
C ASN A 352 26.14 -1.09 11.02
N SER A 353 26.42 0.05 10.36
CA SER A 353 27.70 0.77 10.50
C SER A 353 27.66 1.76 11.66
N GLU A 354 26.58 2.53 11.82
CA GLU A 354 26.45 3.53 12.90
C GLU A 354 26.37 2.90 14.30
N ILE A 355 25.72 1.73 14.43
CA ILE A 355 25.67 0.99 15.71
C ILE A 355 27.04 0.37 16.04
N SER A 356 27.78 -0.13 15.04
CA SER A 356 29.10 -0.74 15.23
C SER A 356 30.21 0.24 15.65
N LEU A 357 29.98 1.56 15.54
CA LEU A 357 30.95 2.62 15.85
C LEU A 357 30.91 3.10 17.32
N GLN A 358 30.14 2.45 18.21
CA GLN A 358 29.96 2.91 19.59
C GLN A 358 31.09 2.52 20.56
N ASP A 359 32.28 3.10 20.35
CA ASP A 359 33.32 3.17 21.39
C ASP A 359 33.05 4.35 22.37
N GLY A 360 31.99 4.20 23.16
CA GLY A 360 31.78 4.88 24.46
C GLY A 360 31.63 6.42 24.53
N LYS A 361 31.64 7.19 23.44
CA LYS A 361 31.69 8.68 23.49
C LYS A 361 30.77 9.45 22.51
N ARG A 362 29.46 9.17 22.51
CA ARG A 362 28.43 10.04 21.91
C ARG A 362 27.19 10.14 22.83
N PRO A 363 26.34 11.19 22.71
CA PRO A 363 25.26 11.47 23.66
C PRO A 363 24.22 10.36 23.77
N THR A 364 23.53 10.33 24.90
CA THR A 364 22.62 9.24 25.31
C THR A 364 21.46 9.01 24.34
N ASN A 365 21.57 7.91 23.59
CA ASN A 365 20.54 7.33 22.72
C ASN A 365 20.09 8.22 21.54
N PRO A 366 20.81 8.18 20.41
CA PRO A 366 20.33 8.65 19.11
C PRO A 366 19.37 7.63 18.45
N PRO A 367 18.61 8.04 17.41
CA PRO A 367 17.72 7.14 16.65
C PRO A 367 18.53 6.25 15.68
N LEU A 368 19.33 5.31 16.19
CA LEU A 368 20.31 4.54 15.39
C LEU A 368 19.74 3.30 14.66
N THR A 369 18.42 3.17 14.51
CA THR A 369 17.79 2.01 13.82
C THR A 369 16.88 2.49 12.70
N SER A 370 16.68 1.68 11.65
CA SER A 370 15.78 2.04 10.53
C SER A 370 14.38 2.41 11.00
N VAL A 371 13.86 1.69 12.00
CA VAL A 371 12.56 2.00 12.63
C VAL A 371 12.56 3.37 13.28
N ALA A 372 13.60 3.72 14.06
CA ALA A 372 13.69 5.04 14.72
C ALA A 372 13.88 6.18 13.71
N ARG A 373 14.74 5.98 12.71
CA ARG A 373 15.02 6.93 11.61
C ARG A 373 13.77 7.22 10.77
N VAL A 374 13.07 6.18 10.29
CA VAL A 374 11.83 6.34 9.50
C VAL A 374 10.69 6.91 10.34
N LEU A 375 10.56 6.51 11.61
CA LEU A 375 9.59 7.09 12.54
C LEU A 375 9.79 8.61 12.70
N CYS A 376 11.03 9.05 12.95
CA CYS A 376 11.31 10.49 13.09
C CYS A 376 10.97 11.25 11.82
N LEU A 377 11.33 10.72 10.65
CA LEU A 377 11.01 11.33 9.36
C LEU A 377 9.49 11.39 9.11
N CYS A 378 8.72 10.35 9.47
CA CYS A 378 7.25 10.38 9.40
C CYS A 378 6.64 11.49 10.28
N LEU A 379 7.13 11.66 11.51
CA LEU A 379 6.65 12.69 12.45
C LEU A 379 7.02 14.11 11.98
N MET A 380 8.20 14.29 11.39
CA MET A 380 8.61 15.53 10.72
C MET A 380 7.69 15.85 9.53
N SER A 381 7.29 14.84 8.75
CA SER A 381 6.34 15.00 7.63
C SER A 381 4.91 15.29 8.07
N CYS A 382 4.42 14.70 9.17
CA CYS A 382 3.10 15.04 9.75
C CYS A 382 3.00 16.52 10.17
N SER A 383 4.14 17.13 10.49
CA SER A 383 4.26 18.51 10.98
C SER A 383 4.41 19.55 9.85
N VAL A 384 4.27 19.16 8.57
CA VAL A 384 4.47 20.05 7.41
C VAL A 384 3.35 19.88 6.39
N GLU A 385 2.69 20.98 6.03
CA GLU A 385 1.67 21.01 4.98
C GLU A 385 2.24 20.71 3.59
N VAL A 386 1.48 19.97 2.78
CA VAL A 386 1.82 19.68 1.38
C VAL A 386 1.77 20.96 0.56
N ARG A 387 2.87 21.30 -0.13
CA ARG A 387 3.02 22.58 -0.83
C ARG A 387 2.00 22.74 -1.95
N ASP A 388 1.44 23.93 -2.04
CA ASP A 388 0.27 24.26 -2.86
C ASP A 388 0.50 24.15 -4.38
N LYS A 389 -0.56 24.35 -5.17
CA LYS A 389 -0.46 24.32 -6.63
C LYS A 389 0.45 25.43 -7.17
N ALA A 390 0.43 26.64 -6.60
CA ALA A 390 1.25 27.74 -7.09
C ALA A 390 2.75 27.49 -6.91
N TRP A 391 3.16 26.94 -5.77
CA TRP A 391 4.53 26.51 -5.51
C TRP A 391 4.96 25.40 -6.48
N ARG A 392 4.12 24.36 -6.66
CA ARG A 392 4.44 23.23 -7.55
C ARG A 392 4.61 23.67 -8.99
N GLU A 393 3.70 24.49 -9.54
CA GLU A 393 3.83 24.98 -10.92
C GLU A 393 4.99 25.96 -11.11
N LYS A 394 5.36 26.75 -10.09
CA LYS A 394 6.60 27.53 -10.12
C LYS A 394 7.83 26.61 -10.18
N ALA A 395 7.93 25.64 -9.27
CA ALA A 395 9.06 24.71 -9.21
C ALA A 395 9.23 23.96 -10.55
N LYS A 396 8.15 23.39 -11.10
CA LYS A 396 8.16 22.70 -12.41
C LYS A 396 8.63 23.56 -13.59
N LYS A 397 8.45 24.88 -13.52
CA LYS A 397 8.89 25.84 -14.54
C LYS A 397 10.36 26.23 -14.40
N ASP A 398 10.81 26.40 -13.15
CA ASP A 398 12.17 26.86 -12.84
C ASP A 398 13.18 25.69 -12.86
N LEU A 399 12.72 24.44 -12.73
CA LEU A 399 13.54 23.22 -12.70
C LEU A 399 13.81 22.61 -14.09
N PRO A 400 15.03 22.10 -14.34
CA PRO A 400 15.34 21.35 -15.55
C PRO A 400 14.76 19.93 -15.52
N THR A 401 14.58 19.37 -16.71
CA THR A 401 14.16 17.98 -16.93
C THR A 401 15.33 17.15 -17.46
N TRP A 402 15.53 15.92 -16.99
CA TRP A 402 16.59 15.03 -17.47
C TRP A 402 16.29 14.56 -18.90
N THR A 403 16.86 15.23 -19.90
CA THR A 403 16.65 14.93 -21.33
C THR A 403 17.68 13.97 -21.92
N THR A 404 18.83 13.78 -21.26
CA THR A 404 19.97 13.02 -21.76
C THR A 404 19.76 11.51 -21.63
N GLY A 405 19.05 10.94 -22.59
CA GLY A 405 19.05 9.50 -22.86
C GLY A 405 20.15 9.12 -23.84
N PHE A 406 21.40 9.03 -23.37
CA PHE A 406 22.50 8.51 -24.17
C PHE A 406 22.57 6.98 -24.10
N ASP A 407 22.50 6.33 -25.26
CA ASP A 407 22.94 4.95 -25.40
C ASP A 407 24.47 4.92 -25.35
N THR A 408 25.02 4.71 -24.15
CA THR A 408 26.43 4.35 -23.99
C THR A 408 26.62 2.89 -24.39
N THR A 409 26.63 2.63 -25.69
CA THR A 409 27.02 1.33 -26.26
C THR A 409 28.40 0.95 -25.72
N SER A 410 28.54 -0.28 -25.23
CA SER A 410 29.81 -0.83 -24.72
C SER A 410 30.46 -0.08 -23.54
N SER A 411 29.87 -0.23 -22.36
CA SER A 411 30.66 -0.61 -21.19
C SER A 411 29.87 -1.59 -20.34
N GLU A 412 30.35 -2.83 -20.28
CA GLU A 412 29.98 -3.74 -19.21
C GLU A 412 30.41 -3.08 -17.89
N ILE A 413 29.49 -3.01 -16.92
CA ILE A 413 29.91 -2.76 -15.54
C ILE A 413 30.72 -4.01 -15.15
N PRO A 414 31.96 -3.88 -14.64
CA PRO A 414 32.74 -5.04 -14.26
C PRO A 414 31.92 -5.93 -13.34
N GLN A 415 31.75 -7.20 -13.71
CA GLN A 415 31.19 -8.17 -12.77
C GLN A 415 32.12 -8.19 -11.56
N PHE A 416 31.55 -8.17 -10.36
CA PHE A 416 32.32 -8.14 -9.14
C PHE A 416 33.00 -9.50 -8.93
N GLU A 417 34.19 -9.67 -9.51
CA GLU A 417 35.06 -10.83 -9.28
C GLU A 417 35.80 -10.65 -7.96
N PRO A 418 35.52 -11.45 -6.92
CA PRO A 418 36.14 -11.30 -5.61
C PRO A 418 37.52 -11.95 -5.59
N ASN A 419 38.51 -11.39 -6.29
CA ASN A 419 39.92 -11.80 -6.18
C ASN A 419 40.93 -10.75 -6.68
N GLN A 420 41.25 -9.77 -5.82
CA GLN A 420 42.58 -9.12 -5.77
C GLN A 420 42.72 -8.25 -4.51
N SER A 421 43.28 -8.83 -3.44
CA SER A 421 43.65 -8.10 -2.22
C SER A 421 45.04 -7.46 -2.35
N PRO A 422 45.20 -6.12 -2.21
CA PRO A 422 46.52 -5.49 -2.15
C PRO A 422 47.22 -5.80 -0.81
N THR A 423 48.45 -6.30 -0.88
CA THR A 423 49.19 -6.76 0.31
C THR A 423 49.85 -5.61 1.07
N ALA A 424 49.52 -5.50 2.36
CA ALA A 424 50.28 -4.90 3.46
C ALA A 424 50.73 -3.43 3.40
N SER A 425 50.40 -2.71 4.48
CA SER A 425 51.23 -1.64 5.07
C SER A 425 50.94 -1.59 6.57
N GLN A 426 51.77 -2.28 7.38
CA GLN A 426 51.66 -2.25 8.84
C GLN A 426 52.65 -1.23 9.45
N PRO A 427 52.24 -0.44 10.47
CA PRO A 427 53.15 0.19 11.41
C PRO A 427 53.54 -0.82 12.49
N SER A 428 54.82 -1.16 12.57
CA SER A 428 55.35 -2.10 13.57
C SER A 428 55.46 -1.45 14.96
N HIS A 429 54.83 -2.03 15.98
CA HIS A 429 55.31 -1.92 17.37
C HIS A 429 55.15 -3.27 18.09
N SER A 430 56.27 -3.79 18.58
CA SER A 430 56.33 -5.04 19.34
C SER A 430 56.52 -4.76 20.82
N THR A 431 55.77 -5.48 21.67
CA THR A 431 56.15 -5.70 23.07
C THR A 431 55.80 -7.15 23.45
N THR A 432 56.82 -7.98 23.61
CA THR A 432 56.68 -9.43 23.86
C THR A 432 56.27 -9.75 25.29
N ILE A 433 55.23 -10.56 25.47
CA ILE A 433 55.04 -11.42 26.66
C ILE A 433 54.76 -12.86 26.21
N LYS A 434 55.25 -13.82 27.01
CA LYS A 434 55.25 -15.29 26.85
C LYS A 434 54.08 -15.92 27.62
N SER A 435 53.60 -17.15 27.42
CA SER A 435 53.78 -18.18 26.36
C SER A 435 52.71 -19.29 26.57
N ASP A 436 52.89 -20.48 25.97
CA ASP A 436 52.21 -21.75 26.28
C ASP A 436 50.79 -21.92 25.67
N SER A 437 50.35 -23.07 25.12
CA SER A 437 51.00 -24.40 24.93
C SER A 437 50.42 -25.24 23.76
N THR A 438 51.31 -25.88 22.99
CA THR A 438 51.25 -27.27 22.46
C THR A 438 50.02 -27.85 21.69
N SER A 439 50.08 -27.78 20.35
CA SER A 439 50.03 -28.89 19.35
C SER A 439 48.89 -29.94 19.22
N CYS A 440 48.47 -30.18 17.95
CA CYS A 440 47.85 -31.39 17.36
C CYS A 440 46.42 -31.80 17.80
N SER A 441 45.62 -32.56 17.00
CA SER A 441 45.82 -33.19 15.67
C SER A 441 44.54 -33.12 14.81
N SER A 442 44.66 -33.34 13.50
CA SER A 442 43.56 -33.51 12.53
C SER A 442 42.84 -34.87 12.63
N TYR A 443 41.60 -34.94 12.12
CA TYR A 443 41.11 -35.99 11.17
C TYR A 443 39.80 -35.54 10.47
N GLN A 444 39.47 -36.15 9.32
CA GLN A 444 38.28 -35.83 8.49
C GLN A 444 37.10 -36.80 8.73
N PRO A 445 35.85 -36.39 8.38
CA PRO A 445 34.66 -37.24 8.47
C PRO A 445 34.52 -38.24 7.29
N SER A 446 33.73 -39.30 7.50
CA SER A 446 33.40 -40.33 6.51
C SER A 446 31.88 -40.48 6.33
N HIS A 447 31.42 -40.68 5.08
CA HIS A 447 30.00 -40.84 4.73
C HIS A 447 29.59 -42.32 4.55
N SER A 448 28.31 -42.61 4.80
CA SER A 448 27.61 -43.82 4.31
C SER A 448 26.08 -43.64 4.34
N SER A 449 25.32 -44.60 3.80
CA SER A 449 24.70 -44.43 2.46
C SER A 449 23.70 -45.56 2.15
N VAL A 450 22.40 -45.23 2.06
CA VAL A 450 21.29 -46.12 1.59
C VAL A 450 20.97 -47.30 2.55
N GLY A 451 19.73 -47.72 2.83
CA GLY A 451 18.38 -47.29 2.42
C GLY A 451 17.35 -47.81 3.46
N SER A 452 16.14 -48.34 3.19
CA SER A 452 15.36 -48.59 1.95
C SER A 452 13.86 -48.80 2.32
N SER A 453 12.94 -48.66 1.35
CA SER A 453 11.48 -48.79 1.56
C SER A 453 10.97 -50.25 1.63
N PRO A 454 9.72 -50.45 2.11
CA PRO A 454 8.73 -51.13 1.26
C PRO A 454 7.37 -50.41 1.20
N THR A 455 6.58 -50.75 0.19
CA THR A 455 5.22 -50.25 -0.08
C THR A 455 4.16 -51.32 0.20
N GLU A 456 2.98 -50.93 0.69
CA GLU A 456 1.75 -51.66 0.35
C GLU A 456 0.51 -50.76 0.28
N ASN A 457 -0.59 -51.29 -0.25
CA ASN A 457 -1.74 -50.52 -0.72
C ASN A 457 -2.93 -50.57 0.26
N HIS A 458 -3.73 -49.49 0.35
CA HIS A 458 -5.10 -49.46 -0.22
C HIS A 458 -6.04 -48.36 0.32
N ARG A 459 -6.69 -47.66 -0.64
CA ARG A 459 -8.15 -47.43 -0.72
C ARG A 459 -8.84 -46.52 0.34
N MET A 460 -9.18 -45.31 -0.12
CA MET A 460 -10.23 -44.44 0.42
C MET A 460 -11.58 -45.15 0.64
N PRO A 461 -12.36 -44.74 1.65
CA PRO A 461 -13.82 -44.76 1.55
C PRO A 461 -14.47 -43.42 1.91
N THR A 462 -15.17 -42.81 0.94
CA THR A 462 -16.12 -41.72 1.16
C THR A 462 -17.39 -42.25 1.83
N ARG A 463 -17.91 -41.59 2.88
CA ARG A 463 -19.34 -41.67 3.21
C ARG A 463 -19.85 -40.46 3.99
N ALA A 464 -21.11 -40.09 3.76
CA ALA A 464 -21.77 -38.95 4.39
C ALA A 464 -22.98 -39.38 5.25
N SER A 465 -23.38 -38.45 6.14
CA SER A 465 -24.73 -38.29 6.73
C SER A 465 -25.28 -39.39 7.67
N SER A 466 -25.56 -39.01 8.94
CA SER A 466 -26.96 -38.88 9.42
C SER A 466 -27.16 -38.42 10.89
N ARG A 467 -27.99 -37.37 11.04
CA ARG A 467 -29.11 -37.20 12.01
C ARG A 467 -28.89 -37.23 13.55
N ARG A 468 -29.08 -36.04 14.14
CA ARG A 468 -30.12 -35.65 15.15
C ARG A 468 -30.62 -36.68 16.20
N HIS A 469 -30.58 -36.27 17.47
CA HIS A 469 -31.65 -36.37 18.50
C HIS A 469 -31.21 -35.45 19.67
N ARG A 470 -32.02 -34.81 20.53
CA ARG A 470 -33.41 -34.30 20.62
C ARG A 470 -33.49 -33.65 22.02
N THR A 471 -34.21 -32.54 22.22
CA THR A 471 -34.60 -32.03 23.55
C THR A 471 -35.77 -32.83 24.14
N PRO A 472 -36.04 -32.71 25.46
CA PRO A 472 -37.14 -31.87 25.97
C PRO A 472 -36.82 -31.19 27.35
N ASP A 473 -37.67 -30.36 28.00
CA ASP A 473 -38.61 -29.28 27.62
C ASP A 473 -39.10 -28.54 28.90
N ALA A 474 -39.92 -27.46 28.76
CA ALA A 474 -40.72 -26.75 29.78
C ALA A 474 -39.97 -25.83 30.78
N ASP A 475 -40.45 -24.64 31.23
CA ASP A 475 -41.56 -23.71 30.85
C ASP A 475 -41.32 -22.36 31.63
N THR A 476 -42.11 -21.26 31.65
CA THR A 476 -43.47 -20.94 31.16
C THR A 476 -43.68 -19.46 30.75
N ASN A 477 -44.61 -19.26 29.81
CA ASN A 477 -45.51 -18.11 29.55
C ASN A 477 -45.43 -16.78 30.36
N THR A 478 -45.42 -15.62 29.66
CA THR A 478 -46.63 -14.78 29.42
C THR A 478 -46.38 -13.59 28.46
N GLY A 479 -47.45 -13.04 27.87
CA GLY A 479 -47.51 -11.76 27.13
C GLY A 479 -48.78 -10.97 27.54
N PRO A 480 -49.46 -10.13 26.70
CA PRO A 480 -49.20 -9.77 25.30
C PRO A 480 -49.56 -8.29 24.89
N ARG A 481 -49.60 -8.02 23.56
CA ARG A 481 -50.32 -6.91 22.82
C ARG A 481 -49.72 -5.47 22.79
N ARG A 482 -50.19 -4.51 21.95
CA ARG A 482 -50.62 -4.44 20.50
C ARG A 482 -51.33 -3.09 20.17
N GLN A 483 -50.75 -2.23 19.31
CA GLN A 483 -51.34 -1.12 18.49
C GLN A 483 -50.16 -0.25 17.98
N LYS A 484 -50.08 0.38 16.78
CA LYS A 484 -50.94 0.65 15.61
C LYS A 484 -51.96 1.81 15.69
N ARG A 485 -51.53 3.01 15.25
CA ARG A 485 -52.34 4.07 14.58
C ARG A 485 -51.48 4.77 13.51
N GLY A 486 -52.12 5.54 12.63
CA GLY A 486 -51.54 6.44 11.62
C GLY A 486 -52.49 7.64 11.43
N ILE A 487 -52.48 8.26 10.23
CA ILE A 487 -52.99 9.62 9.92
C ILE A 487 -51.96 10.69 10.37
N GLY A 488 -51.66 11.76 9.61
CA GLY A 488 -52.10 12.14 8.25
C GLY A 488 -52.35 13.65 8.11
N GLU A 489 -52.35 14.13 6.86
CA GLU A 489 -52.82 15.45 6.39
C GLU A 489 -51.96 16.71 6.64
N ASN A 490 -51.26 17.10 5.57
CA ASN A 490 -51.21 18.43 4.93
C ASN A 490 -51.54 19.71 5.74
N ALA A 491 -50.64 20.70 5.66
CA ALA A 491 -51.00 22.11 5.52
C ALA A 491 -49.94 22.86 4.70
N GLU A 492 -50.35 23.60 3.66
CA GLU A 492 -49.52 24.59 2.95
C GLU A 492 -49.77 26.00 3.53
N SER A 493 -49.15 27.02 2.91
CA SER A 493 -49.27 28.48 3.17
C SER A 493 -48.46 29.02 4.36
N SER A 494 -47.99 30.27 4.36
CA SER A 494 -47.69 31.19 3.24
C SER A 494 -46.68 32.24 3.73
N GLY A 495 -45.89 32.82 2.83
CA GLY A 495 -44.85 33.78 3.19
C GLY A 495 -45.35 35.18 3.55
N LEU A 496 -44.48 35.93 4.23
CA LEU A 496 -44.49 37.40 4.29
C LEU A 496 -43.14 37.91 3.80
N GLN A 497 -43.16 38.99 3.03
CA GLN A 497 -41.97 39.73 2.62
C GLN A 497 -41.69 40.86 3.61
N GLU A 498 -40.42 41.21 3.80
CA GLU A 498 -40.00 42.61 3.90
C GLU A 498 -38.53 42.74 3.47
N ASP A 499 -38.24 43.72 2.62
CA ASP A 499 -36.92 43.94 2.01
C ASP A 499 -36.10 44.98 2.80
N THR A 500 -34.81 44.72 3.06
CA THR A 500 -33.79 45.79 2.97
C THR A 500 -32.35 45.30 2.77
N ASP A 501 -31.75 45.78 1.68
CA ASP A 501 -30.33 46.08 1.43
C ASP A 501 -29.17 45.15 1.87
N SER A 502 -28.57 44.54 0.84
CA SER A 502 -27.20 44.87 0.39
C SER A 502 -26.01 44.69 1.34
N ARG A 503 -25.52 43.44 1.41
CA ARG A 503 -24.12 43.13 1.01
C ARG A 503 -23.97 41.64 0.70
N GLY A 504 -23.23 41.33 -0.37
CA GLY A 504 -23.13 39.96 -0.89
C GLY A 504 -22.15 39.09 -0.11
N ASP A 505 -22.56 37.86 0.15
CA ASP A 505 -21.69 36.72 0.44
C ASP A 505 -21.91 35.65 -0.64
N ASP A 506 -20.83 35.02 -1.11
CA ASP A 506 -20.79 34.29 -2.40
C ASP A 506 -20.80 32.76 -2.20
N THR A 507 -21.58 32.33 -1.20
CA THR A 507 -21.68 30.97 -0.64
C THR A 507 -22.75 30.09 -1.28
N ASN A 508 -23.55 30.62 -2.22
CA ASN A 508 -24.75 29.95 -2.75
C ASN A 508 -24.49 29.08 -4.01
N LYS A 509 -23.35 28.37 -4.08
CA LYS A 509 -22.88 27.70 -5.32
C LYS A 509 -23.29 26.22 -5.47
N ASP A 510 -23.63 25.52 -4.39
CA ASP A 510 -23.97 24.10 -4.43
C ASP A 510 -25.41 23.80 -4.88
N THR A 511 -26.31 24.78 -4.85
CA THR A 511 -27.77 24.59 -5.00
C THR A 511 -28.25 24.30 -6.43
N ALA A 512 -27.40 24.50 -7.46
CA ALA A 512 -27.79 24.27 -8.86
C ALA A 512 -28.13 22.78 -9.12
N GLN A 513 -29.32 22.54 -9.70
CA GLN A 513 -29.77 21.19 -10.09
C GLN A 513 -29.27 20.83 -11.50
N PHE A 514 -29.14 19.53 -11.80
CA PHE A 514 -28.74 19.06 -13.13
C PHE A 514 -29.78 19.42 -14.21
N CYS A 515 -29.29 19.68 -15.43
CA CYS A 515 -30.18 19.89 -16.58
C CYS A 515 -30.80 18.56 -17.03
N THR A 516 -32.07 18.61 -17.41
CA THR A 516 -32.83 17.42 -17.86
C THR A 516 -32.25 16.82 -19.14
N GLN A 517 -32.33 15.49 -19.25
CA GLN A 517 -31.89 14.72 -20.43
C GLN A 517 -32.54 15.29 -21.70
N ARG A 518 -33.85 15.59 -21.64
CA ARG A 518 -34.62 16.18 -22.76
C ARG A 518 -34.14 17.58 -23.15
N CYS A 519 -33.71 18.41 -22.19
CA CYS A 519 -33.16 19.74 -22.50
C CYS A 519 -31.78 19.63 -23.16
N LEU A 520 -30.92 18.71 -22.70
CA LEU A 520 -29.59 18.50 -23.29
C LEU A 520 -29.66 17.79 -24.65
N LEU A 521 -30.63 16.89 -24.84
CA LEU A 521 -30.99 16.32 -26.15
C LEU A 521 -31.56 17.40 -27.09
N GLY A 522 -32.28 18.38 -26.53
CA GLY A 522 -32.78 19.54 -27.25
C GLY A 522 -31.65 20.42 -27.78
N LEU A 523 -30.66 20.73 -26.94
CA LEU A 523 -29.42 21.43 -27.30
C LEU A 523 -28.66 20.71 -28.43
N GLN A 524 -28.46 19.39 -28.35
CA GLN A 524 -27.82 18.60 -29.41
C GLN A 524 -28.53 18.72 -30.77
N HIS A 525 -29.87 18.79 -30.78
CA HIS A 525 -30.68 18.69 -31.99
C HIS A 525 -31.27 20.04 -32.45
N GLY A 526 -30.85 21.17 -31.86
CA GLY A 526 -31.39 22.50 -32.18
C GLY A 526 -32.89 22.64 -31.91
N ARG A 527 -33.44 21.90 -30.93
CA ARG A 527 -34.87 21.90 -30.60
C ARG A 527 -35.20 22.94 -29.53
N SER A 528 -36.49 23.07 -29.23
CA SER A 528 -36.97 23.88 -28.10
C SER A 528 -36.45 23.38 -26.75
N LEU A 529 -36.18 24.33 -25.85
CA LEU A 529 -35.92 24.17 -24.43
C LEU A 529 -36.98 23.30 -23.75
N ASP A 530 -36.57 22.43 -22.83
CA ASP A 530 -37.54 21.75 -21.97
C ASP A 530 -37.96 22.68 -20.81
N LYS A 531 -39.27 22.97 -20.74
CA LYS A 531 -39.87 23.84 -19.73
C LYS A 531 -39.89 23.22 -18.33
N GLN A 532 -39.56 21.93 -18.19
CA GLN A 532 -39.35 21.23 -16.92
C GLN A 532 -37.88 21.24 -16.46
N CYS A 533 -36.95 21.78 -17.25
CA CYS A 533 -35.54 21.88 -16.85
C CYS A 533 -35.38 22.96 -15.75
N PRO A 534 -34.76 22.67 -14.60
CA PRO A 534 -34.66 23.64 -13.49
C PRO A 534 -33.90 24.91 -13.91
N ASN A 535 -32.91 24.78 -14.79
CA ASN A 535 -32.08 25.89 -15.25
C ASN A 535 -32.63 26.59 -16.51
N VAL A 536 -33.87 26.31 -16.94
CA VAL A 536 -34.45 26.83 -18.21
C VAL A 536 -34.47 28.35 -18.30
N ALA A 537 -34.60 29.06 -17.17
CA ALA A 537 -34.52 30.52 -17.12
C ALA A 537 -33.13 31.05 -17.50
N LEU A 538 -32.07 30.37 -17.07
CA LEU A 538 -30.68 30.72 -17.38
C LEU A 538 -30.36 30.41 -18.86
N HIS A 539 -30.86 29.29 -19.37
CA HIS A 539 -30.66 28.90 -20.78
C HIS A 539 -31.24 29.90 -21.79
N ARG A 540 -32.27 30.68 -21.40
CA ARG A 540 -32.87 31.74 -22.23
C ARG A 540 -32.02 33.01 -22.36
N LEU A 541 -31.06 33.24 -21.45
CA LEU A 541 -30.19 34.43 -21.44
C LEU A 541 -30.94 35.78 -21.54
N GLY A 542 -32.17 35.84 -21.00
CA GLY A 542 -33.04 37.03 -21.06
C GLY A 542 -33.86 37.20 -22.34
N ALA A 543 -33.72 36.30 -23.33
CA ALA A 543 -34.56 36.30 -24.54
C ALA A 543 -35.89 35.56 -24.31
N ASN A 544 -36.96 36.03 -24.96
CA ASN A 544 -38.28 35.38 -24.96
C ASN A 544 -38.40 34.23 -25.98
N ASP A 545 -37.27 33.64 -26.39
CA ASP A 545 -37.28 32.45 -27.26
C ASP A 545 -37.44 31.17 -26.42
N ASP A 546 -38.08 30.17 -27.00
CA ASP A 546 -38.19 28.82 -26.46
C ASP A 546 -37.11 27.89 -27.02
N HIS A 547 -36.10 28.39 -27.76
CA HIS A 547 -34.97 27.60 -28.31
C HIS A 547 -33.62 27.89 -27.64
N HIS A 548 -32.71 26.91 -27.74
CA HIS A 548 -31.32 27.05 -27.30
C HIS A 548 -30.53 28.03 -28.19
N GLN A 549 -30.10 29.16 -27.61
CA GLN A 549 -29.33 30.21 -28.32
C GLN A 549 -27.84 29.87 -28.55
N ILE A 550 -27.43 28.62 -28.32
CA ILE A 550 -26.03 28.17 -28.42
C ILE A 550 -25.99 26.77 -29.05
N LEU A 551 -24.87 26.45 -29.69
CA LEU A 551 -24.57 25.08 -30.16
C LEU A 551 -23.87 24.27 -29.04
N PRO A 552 -23.94 22.92 -29.04
CA PRO A 552 -23.28 22.07 -28.06
C PRO A 552 -21.78 22.37 -27.92
N GLU A 553 -21.08 22.57 -29.05
CA GLU A 553 -19.64 22.84 -29.08
C GLU A 553 -19.30 24.20 -28.46
N THR A 554 -20.24 25.16 -28.49
CA THR A 554 -20.10 26.45 -27.81
C THR A 554 -20.20 26.30 -26.29
N LEU A 555 -21.05 25.40 -25.80
CA LEU A 555 -21.13 25.06 -24.38
C LEU A 555 -19.85 24.31 -23.93
N VAL A 556 -19.41 23.30 -24.69
CA VAL A 556 -18.19 22.52 -24.39
C VAL A 556 -16.96 23.44 -24.31
N ARG A 557 -16.72 24.30 -25.31
CA ARG A 557 -15.61 25.27 -25.30
C ARG A 557 -15.69 26.30 -24.16
N LYS A 558 -16.90 26.67 -23.71
CA LYS A 558 -17.08 27.54 -22.55
C LYS A 558 -16.73 26.82 -21.24
N ILE A 559 -17.13 25.56 -21.08
CA ILE A 559 -16.75 24.72 -19.94
C ILE A 559 -15.24 24.47 -19.94
N GLU A 560 -14.65 24.09 -21.07
CA GLU A 560 -13.20 23.96 -21.28
C GLU A 560 -12.47 25.22 -20.82
N LYS A 561 -12.89 26.41 -21.28
CA LYS A 561 -12.27 27.69 -20.92
C LYS A 561 -12.46 28.06 -19.44
N GLN A 562 -13.57 27.66 -18.82
CA GLN A 562 -13.83 27.84 -17.39
C GLN A 562 -12.87 26.99 -16.56
N LEU A 563 -12.86 25.67 -16.78
CA LEU A 563 -12.03 24.71 -16.04
C LEU A 563 -10.52 24.96 -16.22
N ASN A 564 -10.09 25.35 -17.44
CA ASN A 564 -8.70 25.72 -17.73
C ASN A 564 -8.25 27.07 -17.14
N LYS A 565 -9.18 27.92 -16.68
CA LYS A 565 -8.85 29.13 -15.91
C LYS A 565 -8.81 28.82 -14.41
N GLU A 566 -9.84 28.13 -13.93
CA GLU A 566 -10.14 27.98 -12.51
C GLU A 566 -11.05 26.74 -12.37
N PHE A 567 -10.47 25.60 -12.00
CA PHE A 567 -11.15 24.31 -12.07
C PHE A 567 -12.31 24.23 -11.09
N ASP A 568 -12.06 24.62 -9.84
CA ASP A 568 -13.01 24.53 -8.74
C ASP A 568 -14.18 25.53 -8.88
N HIS A 569 -14.05 26.53 -9.78
CA HIS A 569 -15.14 27.44 -10.10
C HIS A 569 -16.23 26.73 -10.92
N GLY A 570 -17.23 26.20 -10.19
CA GLY A 570 -18.38 25.52 -10.77
C GLY A 570 -18.13 24.05 -11.11
N CYS A 571 -17.04 23.46 -10.63
CA CYS A 571 -16.79 22.01 -10.67
C CYS A 571 -16.82 21.48 -9.22
N THR A 572 -17.68 20.51 -8.95
CA THR A 572 -17.86 19.92 -7.61
C THR A 572 -17.76 18.39 -7.70
N PRO A 573 -16.87 17.71 -6.94
CA PRO A 573 -16.78 16.25 -6.96
C PRO A 573 -18.10 15.59 -6.55
N ILE A 574 -18.50 14.52 -7.26
CA ILE A 574 -19.66 13.70 -6.92
C ILE A 574 -19.15 12.41 -6.27
N GLY A 575 -19.71 12.05 -5.12
CA GLY A 575 -19.37 10.80 -4.43
C GLY A 575 -19.70 9.56 -5.28
N GLY A 576 -18.74 8.65 -5.39
CA GLY A 576 -18.86 7.41 -6.17
C GLY A 576 -17.82 7.33 -7.29
N CYS A 577 -16.65 6.74 -6.98
CA CYS A 577 -15.66 6.39 -7.99
C CYS A 577 -16.24 5.36 -8.98
N VAL A 578 -15.90 5.51 -10.26
CA VAL A 578 -16.19 4.55 -11.34
C VAL A 578 -14.85 3.99 -11.83
N SER A 579 -14.82 2.79 -12.43
CA SER A 579 -13.61 2.09 -12.94
C SER A 579 -12.65 2.97 -13.76
N THR A 580 -13.21 4.03 -14.34
CA THR A 580 -12.67 4.91 -15.37
C THR A 580 -12.39 6.34 -14.88
N GLY A 581 -12.56 6.63 -13.59
CA GLY A 581 -12.14 7.89 -12.96
C GLY A 581 -13.25 8.70 -12.25
N PRO A 582 -12.89 9.86 -11.66
CA PRO A 582 -13.78 10.68 -10.84
C PRO A 582 -14.93 11.33 -11.63
N LEU A 583 -16.09 11.41 -11.00
CA LEU A 583 -17.25 12.15 -11.49
C LEU A 583 -17.31 13.54 -10.85
N CYS A 584 -17.60 14.56 -11.65
CA CYS A 584 -17.78 15.94 -11.20
C CYS A 584 -19.11 16.52 -11.72
N LYS A 585 -19.81 17.30 -10.89
CA LYS A 585 -20.93 18.16 -11.25
C LYS A 585 -20.35 19.47 -11.76
N ILE A 586 -20.62 19.80 -13.02
CA ILE A 586 -20.05 20.95 -13.72
C ILE A 586 -21.18 21.92 -14.09
N THR A 587 -21.13 23.15 -13.59
CA THR A 587 -22.08 24.23 -13.89
C THR A 587 -21.38 25.30 -14.72
N SER A 588 -21.87 25.59 -15.93
CA SER A 588 -21.31 26.67 -16.75
C SER A 588 -21.74 28.03 -16.21
N SER A 589 -20.81 28.76 -15.58
CA SER A 589 -21.13 30.01 -14.85
C SER A 589 -21.71 31.12 -15.72
N THR A 590 -21.46 31.08 -17.04
CA THR A 590 -21.96 32.08 -18.00
C THR A 590 -23.23 31.66 -18.76
N LEU A 591 -23.81 30.50 -18.46
CA LEU A 591 -24.94 29.93 -19.21
C LEU A 591 -25.94 29.08 -18.39
N GLY A 592 -25.62 28.67 -17.16
CA GLY A 592 -26.50 27.91 -16.27
C GLY A 592 -26.65 26.40 -16.55
N TYR A 593 -26.05 25.89 -17.64
CA TYR A 593 -26.09 24.45 -17.92
C TYR A 593 -25.29 23.68 -16.86
N THR A 594 -25.95 22.72 -16.21
CA THR A 594 -25.38 21.88 -15.14
C THR A 594 -25.37 20.43 -15.59
N VAL A 595 -24.19 19.82 -15.65
CA VAL A 595 -23.92 18.54 -16.31
C VAL A 595 -22.99 17.67 -15.45
N VAL A 596 -22.78 16.41 -15.84
CA VAL A 596 -21.76 15.53 -15.25
C VAL A 596 -20.53 15.51 -16.16
N GLY A 597 -19.34 15.71 -15.61
CA GLY A 597 -18.07 15.43 -16.25
C GLY A 597 -17.42 14.20 -15.64
N LYS A 598 -17.11 13.20 -16.47
CA LYS A 598 -16.34 12.00 -16.10
C LYS A 598 -14.87 12.26 -16.45
N GLY A 599 -14.04 12.51 -15.44
CA GLY A 599 -12.63 12.88 -15.60
C GLY A 599 -11.70 11.67 -15.65
N ALA A 600 -10.63 11.75 -16.44
CA ALA A 600 -9.63 10.70 -16.55
C ALA A 600 -8.22 11.25 -16.83
N SER A 601 -7.21 10.44 -16.50
CA SER A 601 -5.80 10.72 -16.82
C SER A 601 -5.49 10.48 -18.31
N ALA A 602 -4.38 11.01 -18.80
CA ALA A 602 -3.95 10.88 -20.19
C ALA A 602 -3.68 9.43 -20.65
N ASN A 603 -3.53 8.49 -19.70
CA ASN A 603 -3.40 7.05 -19.98
C ASN A 603 -4.78 6.38 -19.96
N LEU A 604 -5.53 6.55 -18.87
CA LEU A 604 -6.88 5.97 -18.69
C LEU A 604 -7.87 6.45 -19.77
N TRP A 605 -7.68 7.67 -20.28
CA TRP A 605 -8.40 8.19 -21.43
C TRP A 605 -8.14 7.39 -22.71
N LYS A 606 -6.88 7.06 -23.02
CA LYS A 606 -6.51 6.28 -24.22
C LYS A 606 -6.96 4.83 -24.11
N GLU A 607 -6.86 4.26 -22.92
CA GLU A 607 -7.10 2.83 -22.67
C GLU A 607 -8.59 2.49 -22.54
N LYS A 608 -9.39 3.34 -21.87
CA LYS A 608 -10.78 3.03 -21.52
C LYS A 608 -11.80 4.12 -21.91
N VAL A 609 -11.55 5.39 -21.57
CA VAL A 609 -12.61 6.43 -21.69
C VAL A 609 -12.84 6.94 -23.12
N SER A 610 -11.82 6.96 -23.98
CA SER A 610 -12.00 7.29 -25.41
C SER A 610 -12.87 6.26 -26.12
N HIS A 611 -12.72 4.97 -25.78
CA HIS A 611 -13.57 3.89 -26.32
C HIS A 611 -15.01 4.03 -25.85
N GLU A 612 -15.25 4.30 -24.55
CA GLU A 612 -16.59 4.64 -24.06
C GLU A 612 -17.20 5.85 -24.81
N ALA A 613 -16.42 6.91 -25.05
CA ALA A 613 -16.87 8.09 -25.77
C ALA A 613 -17.28 7.76 -27.23
N ASP A 614 -16.54 6.89 -27.91
CA ASP A 614 -16.90 6.40 -29.25
C ASP A 614 -18.14 5.49 -29.25
N ILE A 615 -18.31 4.66 -28.22
CA ILE A 615 -19.51 3.84 -28.04
C ILE A 615 -20.76 4.73 -27.83
N TYR A 616 -20.67 5.83 -27.08
CA TYR A 616 -21.78 6.79 -26.97
C TYR A 616 -22.12 7.49 -28.31
N ARG A 617 -21.13 7.73 -29.19
CA ARG A 617 -21.36 8.25 -30.55
C ARG A 617 -22.16 7.25 -31.40
N ILE A 618 -21.81 5.97 -31.32
CA ILE A 618 -22.57 4.88 -31.98
C ILE A 618 -23.99 4.80 -31.41
N LEU A 619 -24.15 4.96 -30.09
CA LEU A 619 -25.43 4.94 -29.38
C LEU A 619 -26.24 6.25 -29.45
N HIS A 620 -25.95 7.18 -30.37
CA HIS A 620 -26.68 8.45 -30.51
C HIS A 620 -28.22 8.31 -30.54
N GLN A 621 -28.76 7.26 -31.16
CA GLN A 621 -30.21 7.01 -31.22
C GLN A 621 -30.83 6.58 -29.87
N ALA A 622 -30.01 6.19 -28.91
CA ALA A 622 -30.40 5.80 -27.55
C ALA A 622 -30.11 6.90 -26.50
N GLN A 623 -29.45 7.99 -26.88
CA GLN A 623 -29.16 9.11 -25.98
C GLN A 623 -30.45 9.82 -25.56
N GLY A 624 -30.59 10.10 -24.25
CA GLY A 624 -31.84 10.60 -23.67
C GLY A 624 -32.98 9.57 -23.69
N SER A 625 -32.65 8.28 -23.79
CA SER A 625 -33.61 7.17 -23.83
C SER A 625 -33.12 5.96 -23.02
N ALA A 626 -32.08 5.26 -23.50
CA ALA A 626 -31.48 4.10 -22.83
C ALA A 626 -30.07 4.37 -22.28
N VAL A 627 -29.43 5.46 -22.72
CA VAL A 627 -28.13 5.95 -22.23
C VAL A 627 -28.20 7.48 -22.05
N PRO A 628 -27.35 8.11 -21.22
CA PRO A 628 -27.34 9.56 -21.08
C PRO A 628 -26.96 10.29 -22.37
N VAL A 629 -27.42 11.53 -22.52
CA VAL A 629 -26.96 12.45 -23.56
C VAL A 629 -25.49 12.84 -23.34
N VAL A 630 -24.66 12.77 -24.38
CA VAL A 630 -23.23 13.11 -24.33
C VAL A 630 -22.97 14.38 -25.13
N LEU A 631 -22.47 15.42 -24.46
CA LEU A 631 -22.27 16.75 -25.06
C LEU A 631 -20.93 16.88 -25.79
N GLY A 632 -19.91 16.13 -25.37
CA GLY A 632 -18.59 16.16 -25.98
C GLY A 632 -17.48 15.87 -24.98
N THR A 633 -16.26 16.18 -25.37
CA THR A 633 -15.03 15.95 -24.59
C THR A 633 -14.32 17.28 -24.33
N VAL A 634 -13.66 17.40 -23.19
CA VAL A 634 -12.89 18.57 -22.77
C VAL A 634 -11.46 18.15 -22.48
N ASP A 635 -10.51 18.86 -23.09
CA ASP A 635 -9.08 18.70 -22.82
C ASP A 635 -8.61 19.79 -21.83
N LEU A 636 -7.92 19.37 -20.76
CA LEU A 636 -7.31 20.26 -19.79
C LEU A 636 -5.83 20.45 -20.15
N ARG A 637 -5.42 21.71 -20.31
CA ARG A 637 -4.06 22.13 -20.69
C ARG A 637 -2.99 21.74 -19.68
N MET A 638 -3.41 21.43 -18.46
CA MET A 638 -2.59 21.01 -17.33
C MET A 638 -3.34 19.91 -16.59
N ALA A 639 -2.60 19.07 -15.88
CA ALA A 639 -3.17 18.09 -14.96
C ALA A 639 -3.91 18.75 -13.79
N HIS A 640 -5.13 18.32 -13.51
CA HIS A 640 -5.89 18.70 -12.32
C HIS A 640 -6.03 17.49 -11.40
N PHE A 641 -5.66 17.64 -10.12
CA PHE A 641 -5.82 16.58 -9.13
C PHE A 641 -7.14 16.77 -8.39
N SER A 642 -8.01 15.77 -8.47
CA SER A 642 -9.25 15.68 -7.69
C SER A 642 -9.31 14.30 -7.05
N ASN A 643 -9.51 14.26 -5.73
CA ASN A 643 -9.46 13.04 -4.91
C ASN A 643 -8.25 12.14 -5.24
N GLY A 644 -7.06 12.74 -5.33
CA GLY A 644 -5.78 12.06 -5.63
C GLY A 644 -5.54 11.72 -7.11
N THR A 645 -6.59 11.54 -7.91
CA THR A 645 -6.51 11.15 -9.33
C THR A 645 -6.11 12.32 -10.23
N GLU A 646 -5.25 12.06 -11.21
CA GLU A 646 -4.89 13.02 -12.26
C GLU A 646 -5.99 13.09 -13.34
N ILE A 647 -6.50 14.28 -13.62
CA ILE A 647 -7.47 14.57 -14.69
C ILE A 647 -6.77 15.42 -15.75
N ASN A 648 -6.66 14.88 -16.97
CA ASN A 648 -6.18 15.58 -18.16
C ASN A 648 -7.31 15.75 -19.19
N HIS A 649 -8.30 14.87 -19.18
CA HIS A 649 -9.45 14.86 -20.10
C HIS A 649 -10.75 14.64 -19.33
N MET A 650 -11.87 15.15 -19.85
CA MET A 650 -13.21 14.91 -19.29
C MET A 650 -14.25 14.61 -20.37
N LEU A 651 -15.10 13.61 -20.15
CA LEU A 651 -16.28 13.32 -20.95
C LEU A 651 -17.51 14.00 -20.33
N LEU A 652 -18.15 14.93 -21.06
CA LEU A 652 -19.32 15.69 -20.59
C LEU A 652 -20.63 15.01 -21.00
N MET A 653 -21.50 14.74 -20.02
CA MET A 653 -22.78 14.07 -20.22
C MET A 653 -23.90 14.58 -19.30
N ALA A 654 -25.14 14.34 -19.69
CA ALA A 654 -26.33 14.58 -18.88
C ALA A 654 -26.39 13.62 -17.70
N TRP A 655 -26.85 14.11 -16.55
CA TRP A 655 -26.97 13.28 -15.33
C TRP A 655 -27.92 12.10 -15.56
N ALA A 656 -27.39 10.88 -15.44
CA ALA A 656 -28.10 9.66 -15.80
C ALA A 656 -29.23 9.30 -14.82
N GLY A 657 -29.06 9.58 -13.52
CA GLY A 657 -30.07 9.30 -12.50
C GLY A 657 -29.47 8.79 -11.18
N GLU A 658 -30.31 8.20 -10.35
CA GLU A 658 -29.97 7.70 -9.02
C GLU A 658 -29.67 6.18 -9.02
N ARG A 659 -28.85 5.73 -8.06
CA ARG A 659 -28.67 4.30 -7.78
C ARG A 659 -29.87 3.80 -6.97
N ILE A 660 -30.48 2.69 -7.40
CA ILE A 660 -31.53 2.03 -6.60
C ILE A 660 -30.87 1.03 -5.64
N GLU A 661 -30.95 1.33 -4.34
CA GLU A 661 -30.45 0.46 -3.26
C GLU A 661 -31.11 -0.93 -3.28
N ASN A 662 -32.43 -0.97 -3.51
CA ASN A 662 -33.23 -2.18 -3.50
C ASN A 662 -33.40 -2.75 -4.92
N CYS A 663 -32.31 -3.32 -5.45
CA CYS A 663 -32.22 -3.81 -6.83
C CYS A 663 -33.18 -4.98 -7.18
N GLU A 664 -33.95 -5.51 -6.21
CA GLU A 664 -34.89 -6.62 -6.38
C GLU A 664 -36.14 -6.28 -7.22
N ASP A 665 -36.49 -5.00 -7.38
CA ASP A 665 -37.75 -4.59 -7.99
C ASP A 665 -37.96 -5.08 -9.44
N LYS A 666 -39.14 -5.67 -9.67
CA LYS A 666 -39.64 -6.19 -10.95
C LYS A 666 -40.09 -5.09 -11.93
N SER A 667 -40.19 -3.84 -11.48
CA SER A 667 -40.33 -2.68 -12.38
C SER A 667 -38.96 -2.26 -12.91
N PHE A 668 -37.99 -2.01 -12.03
CA PHE A 668 -36.62 -1.63 -12.42
C PHE A 668 -35.94 -2.68 -13.30
N LYS A 669 -35.93 -3.96 -12.90
CA LYS A 669 -35.36 -5.08 -13.69
C LYS A 669 -35.96 -5.24 -15.09
N ARG A 670 -37.13 -4.65 -15.35
CA ARG A 670 -37.80 -4.64 -16.67
C ARG A 670 -37.28 -3.51 -17.54
N GLU A 671 -37.14 -2.31 -17.00
CA GLU A 671 -36.62 -1.15 -17.73
C GLU A 671 -35.11 -1.28 -18.01
N VAL A 672 -34.33 -1.92 -17.13
CA VAL A 672 -32.94 -2.31 -17.42
C VAL A 672 -32.88 -3.18 -18.68
N LYS A 673 -33.67 -4.27 -18.74
CA LYS A 673 -33.74 -5.16 -19.91
C LYS A 673 -34.28 -4.48 -21.17
N ARG A 674 -35.14 -3.46 -21.01
CA ARG A 674 -35.63 -2.64 -22.13
C ARG A 674 -34.52 -1.77 -22.71
N SER A 675 -33.69 -1.15 -21.86
CA SER A 675 -32.53 -0.35 -22.26
C SER A 675 -31.39 -1.19 -22.83
N GLU A 676 -31.08 -2.32 -22.21
CA GLU A 676 -30.18 -3.36 -22.78
C GLU A 676 -30.63 -3.76 -24.19
N LYS A 677 -31.92 -4.04 -24.38
CA LYS A 677 -32.46 -4.41 -25.71
C LYS A 677 -32.39 -3.26 -26.73
N GLU A 678 -32.43 -2.01 -26.30
CA GLU A 678 -32.29 -0.85 -27.19
C GLU A 678 -30.83 -0.73 -27.67
N ILE A 679 -29.88 -0.74 -26.73
CA ILE A 679 -28.42 -0.70 -26.95
C ILE A 679 -27.97 -1.86 -27.85
N ARG A 680 -28.40 -3.08 -27.54
CA ARG A 680 -28.09 -4.27 -28.35
C ARG A 680 -28.75 -4.24 -29.74
N SER A 681 -29.85 -3.50 -29.93
CA SER A 681 -30.44 -3.33 -31.28
C SER A 681 -29.61 -2.40 -32.16
N LEU A 682 -28.90 -1.44 -31.57
CA LEU A 682 -27.95 -0.56 -32.26
C LEU A 682 -26.62 -1.28 -32.53
N GLY A 683 -26.31 -2.34 -31.78
CA GLY A 683 -25.17 -3.25 -32.03
C GLY A 683 -24.03 -3.14 -31.02
N VAL A 684 -24.31 -2.67 -29.81
CA VAL A 684 -23.34 -2.66 -28.71
C VAL A 684 -23.69 -3.77 -27.71
N ILE A 685 -22.68 -4.51 -27.27
CA ILE A 685 -22.75 -5.50 -26.20
C ILE A 685 -21.95 -4.93 -25.03
N HIS A 686 -22.61 -4.70 -23.90
CA HIS A 686 -22.01 -4.02 -22.74
C HIS A 686 -21.07 -4.96 -21.94
N HIS A 687 -21.35 -6.27 -21.94
CA HIS A 687 -20.70 -7.32 -21.13
C HIS A 687 -20.79 -7.19 -19.61
N ASN A 688 -20.88 -5.97 -19.05
CA ASN A 688 -20.77 -5.71 -17.60
C ASN A 688 -21.97 -4.93 -17.01
N ILE A 689 -23.20 -5.35 -17.31
CA ILE A 689 -24.43 -4.70 -16.79
C ILE A 689 -24.67 -5.11 -15.32
N GLN A 690 -23.89 -4.52 -14.42
CA GLN A 690 -24.06 -4.63 -12.96
C GLN A 690 -25.08 -3.59 -12.44
N PRO A 691 -25.68 -3.79 -11.24
CA PRO A 691 -26.63 -2.84 -10.65
C PRO A 691 -26.07 -1.41 -10.48
N GLN A 692 -24.75 -1.26 -10.33
CA GLN A 692 -24.08 0.04 -10.20
C GLN A 692 -23.97 0.82 -11.52
N ASN A 693 -24.10 0.14 -12.67
CA ASN A 693 -23.97 0.70 -14.03
C ASN A 693 -25.33 0.90 -14.71
N ALA A 694 -26.43 0.69 -13.97
CA ALA A 694 -27.79 1.01 -14.39
C ALA A 694 -28.45 1.96 -13.38
N LEU A 695 -28.71 3.19 -13.81
CA LEU A 695 -29.23 4.27 -12.95
C LEU A 695 -30.68 4.57 -13.30
N TRP A 696 -31.50 4.88 -12.29
CA TRP A 696 -32.90 5.21 -12.50
C TRP A 696 -33.08 6.70 -12.78
N ASN A 697 -33.61 7.02 -13.96
CA ASN A 697 -33.90 8.37 -14.37
C ASN A 697 -35.39 8.70 -14.14
N PRO A 698 -35.74 9.59 -13.19
CA PRO A 698 -37.14 9.88 -12.86
C PRO A 698 -37.86 10.70 -13.95
N GLU A 699 -37.14 11.55 -14.69
CA GLU A 699 -37.64 12.34 -15.83
C GLU A 699 -38.13 11.43 -16.96
N LEU A 700 -37.29 10.49 -17.40
CA LEU A 700 -37.59 9.54 -18.47
C LEU A 700 -38.37 8.32 -17.99
N ARG A 701 -38.52 8.15 -16.67
CA ARG A 701 -39.11 6.96 -15.99
C ARG A 701 -38.52 5.65 -16.50
N ARG A 702 -37.19 5.63 -16.63
CA ARG A 702 -36.45 4.57 -17.32
C ARG A 702 -35.08 4.35 -16.68
N ALA A 703 -34.59 3.12 -16.74
CA ALA A 703 -33.22 2.81 -16.37
C ALA A 703 -32.27 3.22 -17.52
N LEU A 704 -31.32 4.10 -17.23
CA LEU A 704 -30.25 4.49 -18.14
C LEU A 704 -29.01 3.67 -17.81
N ILE A 705 -28.37 3.11 -18.83
CA ILE A 705 -27.13 2.34 -18.68
C ILE A 705 -25.95 3.27 -18.98
N ILE A 706 -24.89 3.13 -18.19
CA ILE A 706 -23.66 3.92 -18.23
C ILE A 706 -22.44 2.99 -18.26
N ASP A 707 -21.25 3.58 -18.40
CA ASP A 707 -19.96 2.93 -18.16
C ASP A 707 -19.67 1.79 -19.16
N PHE A 708 -19.34 2.20 -20.39
CA PHE A 708 -19.17 1.32 -21.56
C PHE A 708 -17.70 0.93 -21.84
N ASP A 709 -16.83 1.01 -20.83
CA ASP A 709 -15.39 0.75 -20.94
C ASP A 709 -15.05 -0.66 -21.47
N CYS A 710 -15.72 -1.69 -20.97
CA CYS A 710 -15.57 -3.08 -21.41
C CYS A 710 -16.50 -3.47 -22.58
N SER A 711 -17.22 -2.52 -23.18
CA SER A 711 -18.23 -2.83 -24.21
C SER A 711 -17.61 -3.18 -25.57
N GLN A 712 -18.33 -3.94 -26.40
CA GLN A 712 -17.87 -4.40 -27.72
C GLN A 712 -18.96 -4.21 -28.78
N LEU A 713 -18.55 -4.14 -30.05
CA LEU A 713 -19.47 -4.08 -31.18
C LEU A 713 -19.89 -5.49 -31.62
N ASP A 714 -21.20 -5.71 -31.75
CA ASP A 714 -21.79 -6.94 -32.26
C ASP A 714 -21.49 -7.07 -33.76
N SER A 715 -20.67 -8.05 -34.13
CA SER A 715 -20.27 -8.31 -35.53
C SER A 715 -21.41 -8.82 -36.42
N LEU A 716 -22.58 -9.15 -35.85
CA LEU A 716 -23.76 -9.53 -36.63
C LEU A 716 -24.32 -8.33 -37.42
N PRO A 717 -24.61 -8.48 -38.74
CA PRO A 717 -25.28 -7.46 -39.53
C PRO A 717 -26.63 -7.03 -38.95
N ILE A 718 -26.95 -5.74 -39.09
CA ILE A 718 -28.14 -5.08 -38.50
C ILE A 718 -29.44 -5.87 -38.76
N GLU A 719 -29.63 -6.37 -39.98
CA GLU A 719 -30.81 -7.16 -40.38
C GLU A 719 -30.95 -8.46 -39.55
N LYS A 720 -29.84 -9.20 -39.37
CA LYS A 720 -29.81 -10.41 -38.53
C LYS A 720 -30.05 -10.08 -37.06
N ARG A 721 -29.51 -8.95 -36.56
CA ARG A 721 -29.77 -8.47 -35.19
C ARG A 721 -31.26 -8.14 -34.99
N GLN A 722 -31.89 -7.42 -35.92
CA GLN A 722 -33.32 -7.10 -35.84
C GLN A 722 -34.22 -8.34 -35.88
N PHE A 723 -33.87 -9.32 -36.73
CA PHE A 723 -34.57 -10.60 -36.83
C PHE A 723 -34.51 -11.40 -35.51
N LEU A 724 -33.31 -11.60 -34.94
CA LEU A 724 -33.12 -12.27 -33.64
C LEU A 724 -33.84 -11.56 -32.49
N MET A 725 -33.95 -10.23 -32.56
CA MET A 725 -34.60 -9.40 -31.55
C MET A 725 -36.13 -9.35 -31.67
N GLY A 726 -36.72 -10.05 -32.66
CA GLY A 726 -38.16 -10.15 -32.86
C GLY A 726 -38.81 -8.96 -33.56
N LYS A 727 -38.04 -7.98 -34.05
CA LYS A 727 -38.55 -6.93 -34.96
C LYS A 727 -38.73 -7.55 -36.35
N LYS A 728 -39.90 -8.16 -36.60
CA LYS A 728 -40.28 -8.56 -37.95
C LYS A 728 -40.31 -7.32 -38.85
N ILE A 729 -39.50 -7.32 -39.89
CA ILE A 729 -39.68 -6.42 -41.04
C ILE A 729 -41.07 -6.72 -41.61
N ARG A 730 -42.00 -5.76 -41.52
CA ARG A 730 -43.22 -5.78 -42.31
C ARG A 730 -42.85 -5.30 -43.71
N ASP A 731 -42.56 -6.25 -44.58
CA ASP A 731 -42.61 -6.03 -46.03
C ASP A 731 -43.98 -5.41 -46.39
N PRO A 732 -44.03 -4.24 -47.06
CA PRO A 732 -45.29 -3.62 -47.46
C PRO A 732 -46.14 -4.48 -48.41
N TYR A 733 -45.55 -5.45 -49.12
CA TYR A 733 -46.21 -6.24 -50.17
C TYR A 733 -46.26 -7.72 -49.83
N GLY A 734 -47.17 -8.08 -48.92
CA GLY A 734 -47.30 -9.44 -48.39
C GLY A 734 -47.55 -10.54 -49.43
N ARG A 735 -46.50 -11.29 -49.76
CA ARG A 735 -46.60 -12.65 -50.34
C ARG A 735 -45.76 -13.64 -49.54
N LYS A 736 -46.39 -14.70 -49.03
CA LYS A 736 -45.65 -15.88 -48.54
C LYS A 736 -45.04 -16.60 -49.75
N ARG A 737 -43.79 -17.07 -49.63
CA ARG A 737 -43.23 -18.14 -50.48
C ARG A 737 -43.12 -19.45 -49.67
N PRO A 738 -43.11 -20.62 -50.34
CA PRO A 738 -43.32 -21.91 -49.67
C PRO A 738 -42.05 -22.46 -48.99
N SER A 739 -42.24 -23.47 -48.16
CA SER A 739 -41.18 -24.33 -47.63
C SER A 739 -40.54 -25.19 -48.73
N SER A 740 -39.22 -25.28 -48.75
CA SER A 740 -38.44 -26.30 -49.46
C SER A 740 -37.63 -27.13 -48.45
N VAL A 741 -37.54 -28.44 -48.72
CA VAL A 741 -36.87 -29.46 -47.88
C VAL A 741 -35.34 -29.29 -47.96
N PRO A 742 -34.57 -29.56 -46.89
CA PRO A 742 -33.10 -29.52 -46.95
C PRO A 742 -32.52 -30.71 -47.72
N LEU A 743 -31.37 -30.48 -48.37
CA LEU A 743 -30.43 -31.50 -48.80
C LEU A 743 -29.01 -30.96 -48.57
N GLU A 744 -28.18 -31.81 -47.96
CA GLU A 744 -26.73 -31.71 -47.71
C GLU A 744 -26.23 -30.42 -47.01
#